data_AF-A0A6P8XDL3-F1
#
_entry.id   AF-A0A6P8XDL3-F1
#
_cell.length_a   1.000
_cell.length_b   1.000
_cell.length_c   1.000
_cell.angle_alpha   90.00
_cell.angle_beta   90.00
_cell.angle_gamma   90.00
#
_symmetry.space_group_name_H-M   'P 1'
#
loop_
_entity.id
_entity.type
_entity.pdbx_description
1 polymer ?
#
loop_
_entity_poly.entity_id
_entity_poly.type
_entity_poly.pdbx_seq_one_letter_code
_entity_poly.pdbx_strand_id
1 'polypeptide(L)'
;MSSEEMLYAKGSKIWIPHPEQVWESATLEDSYRKGAACLKIQTESGVLKEIKVKPDGSNLPPLRNPAILVGQNDLTTLSYLHEPGVLYNLRVRFCERQIIYTYCGIILVAFNPYAEMPLYGPNIIRAYRGHAMGELEPHIFALAEEAYTKLERENCNLSIIVSGESGAGKTVSAKYAMRYFAAVGGSESETQVERKVLASSPIMEAFGNAKTTRNDNSSRFGKFTKLLFRNHMGVMYLQGATMHTYLLEKSRVVYQAQGERNYHIFYQLCAARAKYPELVLEHQDKYQFLNMGGAPDIERVSDADQFNETVQAMTVLGFSIQQIADIVKILAGILHLGNIEVCKKYKDGSEEEDTESCEIFQNNMHLQVTGDLLKINADDLRRWLLMRKIESVNEYVLIPNNIEMAMAARDALAKHIYAKLFQYIVGVLNKSLNNGSKQCSFIGVLDIYGFETFEVNSFEQFCINYANEKLQQQFNQHVFKLEQEEYLKEGITWTMIDFYDNQPCIDLIESRLGVLDLLDEECRMPKGSDESWAGKLIDKCIKFPHFEKPRFGTTSFFIKHFSDTVEYDVNGFLEKNRDTVSKELTNVMAQSNMSLCKQVMSLEEVDTLSTDANKNTTTLGGRVVISANRKQQLNETRRRVVPSKQHKKTVGSQFQESLASLISTLHATTPHYVRCIKPNDDKTAFKWETAKIIQQLRACGVLETVRISAAGFPSRWLYPDFYMRYQLLAYRNQIDKNDMKLSCRNIVLKWIQDEDKYRFGNTQIFFRAGQVAYLEQVRANLRKKYITIVQSVVRRFIKRRRYLKLQAIISGIQRHARGYMARVRAQKMREVRAALILSKYARGWLCRRRYLRLCHSVAGIQQYARGMLARKRFYAMRDYYRAVQIQRFVRGVLARRTYQKRRRNIIICQAAVRRFLARRKFKRMKAEAKTISHMENKYMGLENKIISMQQRIDELNRDNSNLKHKTSEISVLKMKLEMKKNLEFEFKTIKAACNDKDKLIEALNKQLESERDEKMQLLEENGHAQEDWTAQKQMWCMENEELRKQVDSMIDMAKNSESSQREREERMLTEIDNKELNEAYQRAIKDKEVIENENYTLKEELSRMQQHHNGLGPYNMHHARSASNASSQNDEDVGYGSARNTLDINRTPDLTNKSDSFFDSTSIVVKLRSILEEEKQKHKYLQEQYVKLASRNKPTEDSFRTTCRTSRGGASQTGGMHSAEGCPVATEPGASLF
;
A
#
# COMPACT_ATOMS: atom_id res chain seq x y z
N MET A 1 18.67 14.95 -25.08
CA MET A 1 18.47 15.32 -23.66
C MET A 1 19.46 14.53 -22.84
N SER A 2 20.15 15.15 -21.89
CA SER A 2 20.90 14.39 -20.88
C SER A 2 19.94 13.67 -19.93
N SER A 3 20.46 12.77 -19.09
CA SER A 3 19.69 12.21 -17.98
C SER A 3 19.19 13.31 -17.03
N GLU A 4 20.02 14.33 -16.75
CA GLU A 4 19.68 15.48 -15.90
C GLU A 4 18.44 16.22 -16.44
N GLU A 5 18.39 16.52 -17.74
CA GLU A 5 17.27 17.22 -18.38
C GLU A 5 15.96 16.42 -18.36
N MET A 6 16.01 15.10 -18.21
CA MET A 6 14.81 14.26 -18.02
C MET A 6 14.35 14.16 -16.56
N LEU A 7 15.26 14.34 -15.60
CA LEU A 7 14.96 14.26 -14.17
C LEU A 7 14.45 15.61 -13.63
N TYR A 8 15.08 16.73 -14.03
CA TYR A 8 14.72 18.09 -13.64
C TYR A 8 13.66 18.70 -14.59
N ALA A 9 12.58 17.97 -14.85
CA ALA A 9 11.46 18.41 -15.69
C ALA A 9 10.42 19.26 -14.90
N LYS A 10 9.61 20.07 -15.61
CA LYS A 10 8.44 20.74 -15.02
C LYS A 10 7.55 19.73 -14.26
N GLY A 11 7.26 20.04 -13.00
CA GLY A 11 6.51 19.19 -12.07
C GLY A 11 7.36 18.21 -11.24
N SER A 12 8.67 18.08 -11.48
CA SER A 12 9.55 17.33 -10.59
C SER A 12 9.69 18.03 -9.23
N LYS A 13 9.73 17.23 -8.15
CA LYS A 13 9.99 17.73 -6.78
C LYS A 13 11.47 17.69 -6.44
N ILE A 14 11.92 18.72 -5.73
CA ILE A 14 13.29 18.93 -5.24
C ILE A 14 13.28 19.33 -3.76
N TRP A 15 14.48 19.39 -3.17
CA TRP A 15 14.78 19.90 -1.84
C TRP A 15 15.61 21.18 -1.94
N ILE A 16 15.28 22.18 -1.11
CA ILE A 16 15.98 23.47 -1.04
C ILE A 16 16.37 23.77 0.42
N PRO A 17 17.51 24.42 0.69
CA PRO A 17 17.89 24.78 2.05
C PRO A 17 16.88 25.74 2.70
N HIS A 18 16.58 25.52 3.98
CA HIS A 18 15.67 26.33 4.79
C HIS A 18 16.26 26.53 6.19
N PRO A 19 16.23 27.73 6.80
CA PRO A 19 16.87 27.97 8.10
C PRO A 19 16.34 27.05 9.22
N GLU A 20 15.02 27.00 9.44
CA GLU A 20 14.43 26.23 10.55
C GLU A 20 14.31 24.72 10.26
N GLN A 21 13.70 24.34 9.13
CA GLN A 21 13.48 22.93 8.78
C GLN A 21 14.72 22.23 8.17
N VAL A 22 15.85 22.93 8.04
CA VAL A 22 17.06 22.55 7.27
C VAL A 22 16.82 22.39 5.76
N TRP A 23 15.75 21.67 5.38
CA TRP A 23 15.35 21.40 3.99
C TRP A 23 13.83 21.57 3.81
N GLU A 24 13.42 22.47 2.92
CA GLU A 24 12.04 22.62 2.42
C GLU A 24 11.89 21.90 1.08
N SER A 25 10.69 21.40 0.73
CA SER A 25 10.45 20.85 -0.61
C SER A 25 9.83 21.89 -1.55
N ALA A 26 10.22 21.83 -2.82
CA ALA A 26 9.69 22.66 -3.89
C ALA A 26 9.41 21.85 -5.16
N THR A 27 8.51 22.36 -6.00
CA THR A 27 8.20 21.86 -7.35
C THR A 27 8.80 22.77 -8.41
N LEU A 28 9.37 22.18 -9.47
CA LEU A 28 9.91 22.91 -10.62
C LEU A 28 8.79 23.40 -11.54
N GLU A 29 8.73 24.71 -11.79
CA GLU A 29 7.79 25.31 -12.74
C GLU A 29 8.29 25.23 -14.18
N ASP A 30 9.60 25.29 -14.44
CA ASP A 30 10.18 25.09 -15.77
C ASP A 30 11.17 23.92 -15.78
N SER A 31 11.23 23.19 -16.90
CA SER A 31 12.22 22.13 -17.08
C SER A 31 13.62 22.73 -17.22
N TYR A 32 14.59 22.18 -16.49
CA TYR A 32 16.01 22.51 -16.65
C TYR A 32 16.48 22.23 -18.09
N ARG A 33 17.40 23.08 -18.57
CA ARG A 33 18.15 22.92 -19.81
C ARG A 33 19.61 23.21 -19.48
N LYS A 34 20.55 22.45 -20.05
CA LYS A 34 21.96 22.60 -19.70
C LYS A 34 22.45 24.02 -20.04
N GLY A 35 23.06 24.71 -19.07
CA GLY A 35 23.46 26.12 -19.17
C GLY A 35 22.44 27.16 -18.69
N ALA A 36 21.29 26.75 -18.13
CA ALA A 36 20.34 27.69 -17.52
C ALA A 36 20.85 28.27 -16.19
N ALA A 37 20.94 29.60 -16.09
CA ALA A 37 21.48 30.29 -14.91
C ALA A 37 20.55 30.32 -13.69
N CYS A 38 19.23 30.13 -13.87
CA CYS A 38 18.23 30.10 -12.80
C CYS A 38 17.25 28.93 -13.00
N LEU A 39 16.76 28.38 -11.89
CA LEU A 39 15.60 27.47 -11.83
C LEU A 39 14.41 28.18 -11.18
N LYS A 40 13.25 28.17 -11.85
CA LYS A 40 11.97 28.64 -11.30
C LYS A 40 11.29 27.54 -10.51
N ILE A 41 10.98 27.83 -9.26
CA ILE A 41 10.44 26.86 -8.31
C ILE A 41 9.24 27.43 -7.56
N GLN A 42 8.31 26.56 -7.16
CA GLN A 42 7.23 26.85 -6.23
C GLN A 42 7.45 26.03 -4.95
N THR A 43 7.51 26.69 -3.79
CA THR A 43 7.63 26.02 -2.49
C THR A 43 6.31 25.34 -2.07
N GLU A 44 6.34 24.45 -1.08
CA GLU A 44 5.10 23.87 -0.51
C GLU A 44 4.24 24.91 0.24
N SER A 45 4.83 26.05 0.63
CA SER A 45 4.14 27.27 1.07
C SER A 45 3.50 28.09 -0.08
N GLY A 46 3.61 27.63 -1.34
CA GLY A 46 3.02 28.26 -2.53
C GLY A 46 3.82 29.41 -3.13
N VAL A 47 4.88 29.88 -2.45
CA VAL A 47 5.71 31.01 -2.86
C VAL A 47 6.61 30.64 -4.04
N LEU A 48 6.63 31.49 -5.06
CA LEU A 48 7.56 31.35 -6.18
C LEU A 48 8.94 31.92 -5.82
N LYS A 49 10.00 31.16 -6.09
CA LYS A 49 11.41 31.55 -5.93
C LYS A 49 12.19 31.23 -7.21
N GLU A 50 13.29 31.96 -7.42
CA GLU A 50 14.31 31.60 -8.41
C GLU A 50 15.62 31.23 -7.70
N ILE A 51 16.18 30.06 -8.02
CA ILE A 51 17.46 29.58 -7.50
C ILE A 51 18.52 29.71 -8.59
N LYS A 52 19.62 30.41 -8.29
CA LYS A 52 20.79 30.52 -9.18
C LYS A 52 21.54 29.19 -9.24
N VAL A 53 21.86 28.72 -10.46
CA VAL A 53 22.59 27.47 -10.72
C VAL A 53 23.88 27.78 -11.48
N LYS A 54 24.96 27.05 -11.18
CA LYS A 54 26.24 27.19 -11.91
C LYS A 54 26.08 26.67 -13.36
N PRO A 55 26.70 27.30 -14.38
CA PRO A 55 26.57 26.89 -15.78
C PRO A 55 26.84 25.41 -16.05
N ASP A 56 27.78 24.82 -15.30
CA ASP A 56 28.20 23.42 -15.43
C ASP A 56 27.17 22.41 -14.91
N GLY A 57 26.12 22.87 -14.21
CA GLY A 57 25.14 22.02 -13.52
C GLY A 57 25.62 21.43 -12.18
N SER A 58 26.83 21.75 -11.74
CA SER A 58 27.48 21.20 -10.54
C SER A 58 26.86 21.59 -9.19
N ASN A 59 25.82 22.43 -9.18
CA ASN A 59 25.10 22.86 -7.98
C ASN A 59 23.57 22.81 -8.20
N LEU A 60 23.07 21.66 -8.67
CA LEU A 60 21.63 21.40 -8.79
C LEU A 60 21.04 20.93 -7.45
N PRO A 61 19.83 21.40 -7.06
CA PRO A 61 19.20 21.05 -5.78
C PRO A 61 18.75 19.58 -5.73
N PRO A 62 18.92 18.84 -4.61
CA PRO A 62 18.63 17.41 -4.55
C PRO A 62 17.19 17.04 -4.93
N LEU A 63 17.01 16.04 -5.79
CA LEU A 63 15.69 15.54 -6.18
C LEU A 63 14.97 14.82 -5.02
N ARG A 64 13.66 15.03 -4.87
CA ARG A 64 12.83 14.33 -3.87
C ARG A 64 12.44 12.94 -4.39
N ASN A 65 12.51 11.94 -3.51
CA ASN A 65 12.14 10.57 -3.86
C ASN A 65 10.65 10.47 -4.28
N PRO A 66 10.31 9.63 -5.28
CA PRO A 66 8.92 9.36 -5.64
C PRO A 66 8.13 8.82 -4.44
N ALA A 67 6.86 9.23 -4.29
CA ALA A 67 6.04 8.94 -3.11
C ALA A 67 5.94 7.44 -2.73
N ILE A 68 6.02 6.53 -3.71
CA ILE A 68 6.04 5.07 -3.49
C ILE A 68 7.28 4.56 -2.71
N LEU A 69 8.36 5.34 -2.67
CA LEU A 69 9.58 5.03 -1.92
C LEU A 69 9.65 5.78 -0.57
N VAL A 70 8.62 6.55 -0.20
CA VAL A 70 8.61 7.32 1.06
C VAL A 70 8.07 6.46 2.20
N GLY A 71 8.81 6.41 3.31
CA GLY A 71 8.45 5.60 4.47
C GLY A 71 8.78 4.11 4.35
N GLN A 72 9.66 3.72 3.42
CA GLN A 72 10.15 2.34 3.27
C GLN A 72 10.93 1.87 4.50
N ASN A 73 11.00 0.55 4.70
CA ASN A 73 11.60 -0.07 5.90
C ASN A 73 13.14 0.02 5.97
N ASP A 74 13.81 0.08 4.82
CA ASP A 74 15.25 0.39 4.72
C ASP A 74 15.49 1.63 3.83
N LEU A 75 16.36 2.53 4.29
CA LEU A 75 16.78 3.73 3.58
C LEU A 75 17.57 3.42 2.30
N THR A 76 18.26 2.27 2.16
CA THR A 76 19.01 1.96 0.92
C THR A 76 18.09 1.81 -0.31
N THR A 77 16.81 1.46 -0.08
CA THR A 77 15.79 1.33 -1.14
C THR A 77 15.40 2.67 -1.79
N LEU A 78 15.85 3.81 -1.22
CA LEU A 78 15.62 5.14 -1.79
C LEU A 78 16.44 5.32 -3.08
N SER A 79 15.75 5.66 -4.19
CA SER A 79 16.42 5.93 -5.46
C SER A 79 17.37 7.12 -5.38
N TYR A 80 17.02 8.17 -4.63
CA TYR A 80 17.91 9.27 -4.31
C TYR A 80 18.30 9.17 -2.84
N LEU A 81 19.48 8.58 -2.60
CA LEU A 81 20.06 8.37 -1.28
C LEU A 81 20.95 9.58 -0.94
N HIS A 82 20.39 10.53 -0.21
CA HIS A 82 21.04 11.78 0.23
C HIS A 82 20.39 12.31 1.51
N GLU A 83 21.01 13.31 2.13
CA GLU A 83 20.63 13.85 3.44
C GLU A 83 19.12 14.21 3.56
N PRO A 84 18.52 15.09 2.74
CA PRO A 84 17.09 15.39 2.85
C PRO A 84 16.18 14.20 2.49
N GLY A 85 16.65 13.26 1.65
CA GLY A 85 15.92 12.04 1.31
C GLY A 85 15.78 11.10 2.51
N VAL A 86 16.86 10.94 3.28
CA VAL A 86 16.90 10.19 4.54
C VAL A 86 16.05 10.89 5.60
N LEU A 87 16.32 12.18 5.84
CA LEU A 87 15.67 12.99 6.86
C LEU A 87 14.14 13.02 6.69
N TYR A 88 13.65 13.16 5.46
CA TYR A 88 12.22 13.13 5.17
C TYR A 88 11.59 11.74 5.32
N ASN A 89 12.28 10.66 4.95
CA ASN A 89 11.76 9.30 5.19
C ASN A 89 11.60 9.03 6.69
N LEU A 90 12.64 9.32 7.48
CA LEU A 90 12.62 9.18 8.94
C LEU A 90 11.53 10.07 9.58
N ARG A 91 11.37 11.32 9.13
CA ARG A 91 10.29 12.22 9.58
C ARG A 91 8.90 11.62 9.34
N VAL A 92 8.65 11.08 8.14
CA VAL A 92 7.36 10.43 7.81
C VAL A 92 7.12 9.19 8.68
N ARG A 93 8.13 8.32 8.86
CA ARG A 93 7.99 7.11 9.70
C ARG A 93 7.70 7.46 11.16
N PHE A 94 8.46 8.39 11.74
CA PHE A 94 8.32 8.77 13.15
C PHE A 94 7.05 9.61 13.41
N CYS A 95 6.79 10.64 12.61
CA CYS A 95 5.71 11.60 12.89
C CYS A 95 4.34 11.16 12.35
N GLU A 96 4.29 10.62 11.12
CA GLU A 96 3.02 10.29 10.45
C GLU A 96 2.57 8.84 10.71
N ARG A 97 3.50 7.94 11.06
CA ARG A 97 3.20 6.51 11.29
C ARG A 97 3.56 6.00 12.69
N GLN A 98 4.19 6.83 13.53
CA GLN A 98 4.67 6.45 14.87
C GLN A 98 5.66 5.26 14.91
N ILE A 99 6.32 4.97 13.79
CA ILE A 99 7.30 3.88 13.68
C ILE A 99 8.69 4.42 14.05
N ILE A 100 9.23 3.91 15.17
CA ILE A 100 10.50 4.37 15.75
C ILE A 100 11.76 3.72 15.14
N TYR A 101 11.60 2.57 14.48
CA TYR A 101 12.69 1.78 13.93
C TYR A 101 12.74 1.84 12.40
N THR A 102 13.94 1.99 11.83
CA THR A 102 14.17 1.99 10.38
C THR A 102 15.56 1.42 10.08
N TYR A 103 15.70 0.57 9.06
CA TYR A 103 17.02 0.11 8.63
C TYR A 103 17.75 1.17 7.79
N CYS A 104 19.07 1.11 7.81
CA CYS A 104 19.97 1.82 6.93
C CYS A 104 21.09 0.86 6.50
N GLY A 105 20.73 -0.08 5.61
CA GLY A 105 21.54 -1.26 5.32
C GLY A 105 21.74 -2.10 6.58
N ILE A 106 23.00 -2.30 6.99
CA ILE A 106 23.35 -3.10 8.19
C ILE A 106 23.05 -2.40 9.53
N ILE A 107 22.66 -1.12 9.50
CA ILE A 107 22.35 -0.34 10.71
C ILE A 107 20.86 -0.42 11.03
N LEU A 108 20.51 -0.62 12.30
CA LEU A 108 19.19 -0.26 12.83
C LEU A 108 19.22 1.17 13.40
N VAL A 109 18.47 2.09 12.79
CA VAL A 109 18.20 3.43 13.34
C VAL A 109 16.99 3.35 14.27
N ALA A 110 17.13 3.87 15.49
CA ALA A 110 16.13 3.80 16.55
C ALA A 110 15.87 5.19 17.14
N PHE A 111 14.65 5.71 17.00
CA PHE A 111 14.25 6.98 17.61
C PHE A 111 13.65 6.77 18.99
N ASN A 112 13.98 7.63 19.96
CA ASN A 112 13.32 7.63 21.27
C ASN A 112 11.88 8.20 21.14
N PRO A 113 10.80 7.43 21.39
CA PRO A 113 9.43 7.96 21.27
C PRO A 113 9.03 8.96 22.37
N TYR A 114 9.73 8.96 23.51
CA TYR A 114 9.28 9.61 24.77
C TYR A 114 7.86 9.19 25.24
N ALA A 115 7.43 7.99 24.87
CA ALA A 115 6.19 7.35 25.29
C ALA A 115 6.38 5.83 25.37
N GLU A 116 5.62 5.15 26.24
CA GLU A 116 5.59 3.69 26.25
C GLU A 116 4.85 3.17 25.01
N MET A 117 5.44 2.17 24.35
CA MET A 117 4.93 1.58 23.11
C MET A 117 4.77 0.06 23.29
N PRO A 118 3.67 -0.56 22.82
CA PRO A 118 3.38 -1.98 23.02
C PRO A 118 4.22 -2.92 22.13
N LEU A 119 5.44 -2.51 21.75
CA LEU A 119 6.34 -3.20 20.81
C LEU A 119 7.21 -4.29 21.48
N TYR A 120 7.29 -4.31 22.81
CA TYR A 120 8.25 -5.13 23.57
C TYR A 120 7.59 -6.26 24.39
N GLY A 121 6.39 -6.69 23.99
CA GLY A 121 5.66 -7.78 24.63
C GLY A 121 6.19 -9.17 24.21
N PRO A 122 5.96 -10.23 25.02
CA PRO A 122 6.45 -11.58 24.75
C PRO A 122 5.88 -12.18 23.45
N ASN A 123 4.66 -11.81 23.07
CA ASN A 123 4.04 -12.19 21.80
C ASN A 123 4.86 -11.72 20.59
N ILE A 124 5.51 -10.55 20.71
CA ILE A 124 6.31 -9.96 19.63
C ILE A 124 7.70 -10.61 19.59
N ILE A 125 8.29 -10.95 20.74
CA ILE A 125 9.50 -11.79 20.80
C ILE A 125 9.26 -13.12 20.05
N ARG A 126 8.13 -13.79 20.33
CA ARG A 126 7.72 -15.03 19.63
C ARG A 126 7.49 -14.82 18.12
N ALA A 127 7.00 -13.66 17.70
CA ALA A 127 6.75 -13.36 16.29
C ALA A 127 8.04 -13.10 15.48
N TYR A 128 9.08 -12.52 16.08
CA TYR A 128 10.37 -12.30 15.39
C TYR A 128 11.24 -13.56 15.31
N ARG A 129 11.04 -14.55 16.20
CA ARG A 129 11.79 -15.81 16.18
C ARG A 129 11.61 -16.56 14.85
N GLY A 130 12.70 -17.11 14.32
CA GLY A 130 12.75 -17.91 13.09
C GLY A 130 12.61 -17.13 11.77
N HIS A 131 12.35 -15.82 11.81
CA HIS A 131 12.16 -14.99 10.61
C HIS A 131 13.45 -14.28 10.20
N ALA A 132 13.68 -14.14 8.89
CA ALA A 132 14.88 -13.51 8.37
C ALA A 132 14.83 -11.98 8.44
N MET A 133 16.00 -11.35 8.58
CA MET A 133 16.13 -9.88 8.60
C MET A 133 15.60 -9.26 7.30
N GLY A 134 14.45 -8.59 7.38
CA GLY A 134 13.79 -7.92 6.26
C GLY A 134 12.44 -8.51 5.84
N GLU A 135 12.05 -9.68 6.34
CA GLU A 135 10.70 -10.25 6.14
C GLU A 135 9.65 -9.52 7.00
N LEU A 136 10.02 -9.20 8.24
CA LEU A 136 9.24 -8.42 9.19
C LEU A 136 9.69 -6.95 9.23
N GLU A 137 8.92 -6.10 9.92
CA GLU A 137 9.27 -4.69 10.08
C GLU A 137 10.60 -4.48 10.86
N PRO A 138 11.27 -3.32 10.70
CA PRO A 138 12.51 -3.06 11.42
C PRO A 138 12.28 -3.06 12.93
N HIS A 139 13.06 -3.85 13.66
CA HIS A 139 12.95 -3.94 15.11
C HIS A 139 14.27 -4.36 15.76
N ILE A 140 14.48 -4.00 17.03
CA ILE A 140 15.65 -4.46 17.80
C ILE A 140 15.69 -5.99 17.95
N PHE A 141 14.52 -6.64 17.96
CA PHE A 141 14.40 -8.10 18.01
C PHE A 141 14.83 -8.77 16.70
N ALA A 142 14.57 -8.18 15.53
CA ALA A 142 15.06 -8.72 14.25
C ALA A 142 16.59 -8.69 14.16
N LEU A 143 17.23 -7.64 14.71
CA LEU A 143 18.69 -7.56 14.78
C LEU A 143 19.28 -8.58 15.78
N ALA A 144 18.56 -8.84 16.89
CA ALA A 144 18.94 -9.85 17.86
C ALA A 144 18.74 -11.29 17.31
N GLU A 145 17.66 -11.55 16.57
CA GLU A 145 17.42 -12.85 15.92
C GLU A 145 18.45 -13.14 14.82
N GLU A 146 18.79 -12.15 13.99
CA GLU A 146 19.87 -12.29 13.00
C GLU A 146 21.21 -12.64 13.66
N ALA A 147 21.53 -12.00 14.80
CA ALA A 147 22.74 -12.30 15.56
C ALA A 147 22.70 -13.69 16.21
N TYR A 148 21.57 -14.09 16.78
CA TYR A 148 21.36 -15.43 17.36
C TYR A 148 21.40 -16.53 16.30
N THR A 149 20.78 -16.29 15.14
CA THR A 149 20.78 -17.20 13.99
C THR A 149 22.18 -17.40 13.41
N LYS A 150 23.02 -16.35 13.39
CA LYS A 150 24.43 -16.45 13.01
C LYS A 150 25.26 -17.21 14.04
N LEU A 151 25.02 -16.99 15.34
CA LEU A 151 25.63 -17.78 16.40
C LEU A 151 25.38 -19.28 16.20
N GLU A 152 24.13 -19.69 15.94
CA GLU A 152 23.77 -21.09 15.67
C GLU A 152 24.39 -21.65 14.37
N ARG A 153 24.37 -20.88 13.26
CA ARG A 153 24.82 -21.35 11.94
C ARG A 153 26.34 -21.35 11.77
N GLU A 154 27.01 -20.29 12.23
CA GLU A 154 28.44 -20.04 11.96
C GLU A 154 29.34 -20.41 13.15
N ASN A 155 28.76 -20.58 14.35
CA ASN A 155 29.48 -20.71 15.63
C ASN A 155 30.48 -19.57 15.92
N CYS A 156 30.34 -18.43 15.22
CA CYS A 156 31.16 -17.23 15.40
C CYS A 156 30.72 -16.44 16.65
N ASN A 157 31.62 -15.62 17.21
CA ASN A 157 31.23 -14.68 18.26
C ASN A 157 30.69 -13.39 17.62
N LEU A 158 29.68 -12.77 18.23
CA LEU A 158 29.04 -11.56 17.69
C LEU A 158 29.05 -10.43 18.70
N SER A 159 28.83 -9.21 18.23
CA SER A 159 28.57 -8.06 19.10
C SER A 159 27.41 -7.21 18.58
N ILE A 160 26.65 -6.62 19.50
CA ILE A 160 25.66 -5.58 19.21
C ILE A 160 26.19 -4.27 19.81
N ILE A 161 26.54 -3.33 18.94
CA ILE A 161 27.11 -2.03 19.31
C ILE A 161 25.99 -0.98 19.28
N VAL A 162 25.61 -0.51 20.46
CA VAL A 162 24.56 0.51 20.65
C VAL A 162 25.21 1.86 20.93
N SER A 163 24.87 2.87 20.13
CA SER A 163 25.50 4.21 20.18
C SER A 163 24.49 5.32 19.85
N GLY A 164 24.80 6.57 20.19
CA GLY A 164 23.92 7.74 20.07
C GLY A 164 24.09 8.72 21.22
N GLU A 165 23.45 9.90 21.18
CA GLU A 165 23.55 10.94 22.22
C GLU A 165 23.07 10.42 23.62
N SER A 166 23.40 11.11 24.70
CA SER A 166 22.73 10.84 25.99
C SER A 166 21.23 11.16 25.89
N GLY A 167 20.39 10.35 26.55
CA GLY A 167 18.93 10.43 26.41
C GLY A 167 18.34 9.81 25.12
N ALA A 168 19.17 9.35 24.18
CA ALA A 168 18.70 8.78 22.91
C ALA A 168 18.10 7.35 23.00
N GLY A 169 18.20 6.67 24.16
CA GLY A 169 17.61 5.34 24.37
C GLY A 169 18.56 4.14 24.20
N LYS A 170 19.88 4.35 24.32
CA LYS A 170 20.90 3.28 24.20
C LYS A 170 20.68 2.11 25.17
N THR A 171 20.71 2.39 26.47
CA THR A 171 20.55 1.39 27.55
C THR A 171 19.21 0.66 27.48
N VAL A 172 18.14 1.34 27.04
CA VAL A 172 16.82 0.75 26.79
C VAL A 172 16.89 -0.26 25.62
N SER A 173 17.53 0.12 24.51
CA SER A 173 17.73 -0.77 23.35
C SER A 173 18.60 -1.98 23.71
N ALA A 174 19.66 -1.79 24.50
CA ALA A 174 20.50 -2.87 25.02
C ALA A 174 19.71 -3.81 25.96
N LYS A 175 18.85 -3.26 26.85
CA LYS A 175 17.97 -4.02 27.75
C LYS A 175 16.98 -4.89 26.97
N TYR A 176 16.39 -4.37 25.89
CA TYR A 176 15.51 -5.16 25.02
C TYR A 176 16.26 -6.23 24.21
N ALA A 177 17.46 -5.96 23.71
CA ALA A 177 18.30 -6.99 23.08
C ALA A 177 18.66 -8.12 24.05
N MET A 178 19.11 -7.80 25.27
CA MET A 178 19.41 -8.79 26.30
C MET A 178 18.17 -9.61 26.71
N ARG A 179 16.99 -8.98 26.82
CA ARG A 179 15.72 -9.67 27.09
C ARG A 179 15.33 -10.64 25.97
N TYR A 180 15.57 -10.26 24.70
CA TYR A 180 15.31 -11.15 23.57
C TYR A 180 16.18 -12.41 23.63
N PHE A 181 17.49 -12.25 23.84
CA PHE A 181 18.43 -13.36 23.97
C PHE A 181 18.11 -14.29 25.16
N ALA A 182 17.66 -13.73 26.28
CA ALA A 182 17.30 -14.51 27.45
C ALA A 182 16.03 -15.37 27.20
N ALA A 183 15.01 -14.79 26.55
CA ALA A 183 13.77 -15.49 26.23
C ALA A 183 13.90 -16.50 25.07
N VAL A 184 14.87 -16.35 24.16
CA VAL A 184 15.11 -17.29 23.04
C VAL A 184 16.11 -18.39 23.39
N GLY A 185 17.16 -18.07 24.16
CA GLY A 185 18.15 -19.03 24.65
C GLY A 185 17.77 -19.76 25.95
N GLY A 186 16.53 -19.57 26.43
CA GLY A 186 15.97 -20.21 27.62
C GLY A 186 15.01 -21.36 27.28
N SER A 187 14.70 -22.18 28.29
CA SER A 187 13.51 -23.03 28.27
C SER A 187 12.25 -22.18 28.51
N GLU A 188 11.05 -22.72 28.28
CA GLU A 188 9.80 -21.99 28.56
C GLU A 188 9.58 -21.67 30.06
N SER A 189 10.37 -22.28 30.95
CA SER A 189 10.49 -21.89 32.35
C SER A 189 11.55 -20.80 32.56
N GLU A 190 11.14 -19.64 33.08
CA GLU A 190 11.98 -18.47 33.39
C GLU A 190 13.28 -18.89 34.11
N THR A 191 14.42 -18.76 33.42
CA THR A 191 15.68 -19.30 33.95
C THR A 191 16.26 -18.37 35.02
N GLN A 192 16.88 -18.95 36.06
CA GLN A 192 17.56 -18.14 37.09
C GLN A 192 18.70 -17.28 36.49
N VAL A 193 19.25 -17.67 35.34
CA VAL A 193 20.27 -16.91 34.60
C VAL A 193 19.66 -15.66 33.96
N GLU A 194 18.52 -15.78 33.25
CA GLU A 194 17.78 -14.64 32.69
C GLU A 194 17.48 -13.59 33.76
N ARG A 195 16.86 -14.01 34.87
CA ARG A 195 16.47 -13.10 35.96
C ARG A 195 17.68 -12.40 36.59
N LYS A 196 18.82 -13.09 36.74
CA LYS A 196 20.08 -12.49 37.20
C LYS A 196 20.68 -11.50 36.21
N VAL A 197 20.71 -11.82 34.92
CA VAL A 197 21.23 -10.91 33.87
C VAL A 197 20.41 -9.62 33.84
N LEU A 198 19.08 -9.71 33.88
CA LEU A 198 18.21 -8.53 33.91
C LEU A 198 18.35 -7.75 35.23
N ALA A 199 18.41 -8.43 36.39
CA ALA A 199 18.62 -7.81 37.70
C ALA A 199 19.99 -7.11 37.85
N SER A 200 20.96 -7.34 36.96
CA SER A 200 22.23 -6.59 36.98
C SER A 200 22.04 -5.11 36.62
N SER A 201 20.97 -4.76 35.89
CA SER A 201 20.79 -3.39 35.39
C SER A 201 20.52 -2.36 36.49
N PRO A 202 19.56 -2.53 37.42
CA PRO A 202 19.33 -1.56 38.51
C PRO A 202 20.58 -1.26 39.36
N ILE A 203 21.41 -2.27 39.65
CA ILE A 203 22.67 -2.09 40.39
C ILE A 203 23.64 -1.21 39.61
N MET A 204 23.83 -1.52 38.32
CA MET A 204 24.76 -0.79 37.47
C MET A 204 24.25 0.62 37.12
N GLU A 205 22.93 0.82 37.08
CA GLU A 205 22.32 2.14 36.93
C GLU A 205 22.48 2.96 38.23
N ALA A 206 22.22 2.39 39.42
CA ALA A 206 22.39 3.09 40.69
C ALA A 206 23.84 3.56 40.95
N PHE A 207 24.84 2.70 40.67
CA PHE A 207 26.26 2.99 40.93
C PHE A 207 27.00 3.61 39.74
N GLY A 208 26.42 3.57 38.54
CA GLY A 208 27.09 3.98 37.29
C GLY A 208 26.38 5.07 36.50
N ASN A 209 25.12 5.39 36.80
CA ASN A 209 24.37 6.44 36.13
C ASN A 209 24.15 7.65 37.06
N ALA A 210 23.91 8.81 36.44
CA ALA A 210 23.60 10.06 37.11
C ALA A 210 22.70 10.96 36.25
N LYS A 211 22.09 11.97 36.88
CA LYS A 211 21.37 13.05 36.19
C LYS A 211 22.37 14.00 35.55
N THR A 212 22.28 14.21 34.24
CA THR A 212 22.98 15.27 33.51
C THR A 212 21.97 16.26 32.92
N THR A 213 22.45 17.42 32.47
CA THR A 213 21.60 18.45 31.85
C THR A 213 20.75 17.96 30.66
N ARG A 214 21.15 16.86 29.99
CA ARG A 214 20.47 16.30 28.82
C ARG A 214 19.65 15.03 29.07
N ASN A 215 19.84 14.35 30.21
CA ASN A 215 19.26 13.04 30.49
C ASN A 215 19.24 12.75 32.00
N ASP A 216 18.09 12.35 32.55
CA ASP A 216 17.93 12.15 33.99
C ASP A 216 18.56 10.86 34.51
N ASN A 217 18.75 9.86 33.64
CA ASN A 217 19.40 8.59 33.92
C ASN A 217 20.49 8.35 32.86
N SER A 218 21.60 9.07 32.99
CA SER A 218 22.73 9.03 32.06
C SER A 218 23.83 8.12 32.56
N SER A 219 24.12 7.04 31.83
CA SER A 219 25.27 6.19 32.11
C SER A 219 26.57 6.99 32.05
N ARG A 220 27.33 6.98 33.15
CA ARG A 220 28.68 7.57 33.29
C ARG A 220 29.74 6.49 33.49
N PHE A 221 29.54 5.39 32.76
CA PHE A 221 30.52 4.35 32.42
C PHE A 221 30.08 3.68 31.10
N GLY A 222 31.01 3.05 30.40
CA GLY A 222 30.73 2.15 29.27
C GLY A 222 30.62 0.69 29.72
N LYS A 223 29.67 -0.06 29.16
CA LYS A 223 29.33 -1.43 29.57
C LYS A 223 29.36 -2.39 28.38
N PHE A 224 30.20 -3.43 28.45
CA PHE A 224 30.19 -4.55 27.50
C PHE A 224 29.74 -5.82 28.21
N THR A 225 28.55 -6.33 27.85
CA THR A 225 27.95 -7.52 28.46
C THR A 225 28.01 -8.68 27.47
N LYS A 226 28.95 -9.61 27.68
CA LYS A 226 29.05 -10.88 26.95
C LYS A 226 28.00 -11.85 27.49
N LEU A 227 26.99 -12.17 26.70
CA LEU A 227 26.08 -13.28 26.98
C LEU A 227 26.73 -14.58 26.50
N LEU A 228 26.88 -15.56 27.38
CA LEU A 228 27.60 -16.81 27.13
C LEU A 228 26.62 -17.93 26.76
N PHE A 229 26.73 -18.42 25.53
CA PHE A 229 25.88 -19.47 24.99
C PHE A 229 26.64 -20.78 24.85
N ARG A 230 25.93 -21.90 25.04
CA ARG A 230 26.45 -23.24 24.82
C ARG A 230 25.56 -23.99 23.85
N ASN A 231 26.18 -24.53 22.80
CA ASN A 231 25.53 -25.43 21.87
C ASN A 231 25.15 -26.74 22.61
N HIS A 232 23.87 -27.10 22.57
CA HIS A 232 23.38 -28.40 22.99
C HIS A 232 22.40 -28.92 21.93
N MET A 233 22.76 -30.02 21.28
CA MET A 233 21.98 -30.64 20.20
C MET A 233 21.63 -29.70 19.03
N GLY A 234 22.46 -28.67 18.77
CA GLY A 234 22.27 -27.69 17.69
C GLY A 234 21.62 -26.38 18.13
N VAL A 235 21.06 -26.29 19.34
CA VAL A 235 20.43 -25.07 19.89
C VAL A 235 21.38 -24.36 20.86
N MET A 236 21.41 -23.03 20.82
CA MET A 236 22.31 -22.19 21.65
C MET A 236 21.65 -21.73 22.95
N TYR A 237 21.85 -22.49 24.04
CA TYR A 237 21.29 -22.15 25.35
C TYR A 237 22.13 -21.11 26.10
N LEU A 238 21.48 -20.13 26.72
CA LEU A 238 22.12 -19.10 27.55
C LEU A 238 22.59 -19.71 28.88
N GLN A 239 23.90 -19.89 29.05
CA GLN A 239 24.49 -20.51 30.24
C GLN A 239 24.90 -19.49 31.31
N GLY A 240 25.18 -18.24 30.93
CA GLY A 240 25.64 -17.20 31.86
C GLY A 240 25.97 -15.89 31.15
N ALA A 241 26.61 -14.97 31.87
CA ALA A 241 27.11 -13.72 31.31
C ALA A 241 28.40 -13.25 32.01
N THR A 242 29.16 -12.39 31.33
CA THR A 242 30.22 -11.57 31.94
C THR A 242 30.11 -10.12 31.48
N MET A 243 30.42 -9.20 32.38
CA MET A 243 30.30 -7.76 32.19
C MET A 243 31.68 -7.11 32.39
N HIS A 244 32.13 -6.38 31.38
CA HIS A 244 33.30 -5.51 31.44
C HIS A 244 32.85 -4.05 31.46
N THR A 245 33.52 -3.24 32.28
CA THR A 245 33.20 -1.81 32.46
C THR A 245 34.40 -0.93 32.13
N TYR A 246 34.15 0.16 31.40
CA TYR A 246 35.15 1.08 30.88
C TYR A 246 34.78 2.52 31.28
N LEU A 247 35.77 3.43 31.35
CA LEU A 247 35.53 4.88 31.49
C LEU A 247 34.49 5.28 32.56
N LEU A 248 34.64 4.79 33.81
CA LEU A 248 33.86 5.34 34.93
C LEU A 248 34.26 6.80 35.17
N GLU A 249 33.31 7.72 35.18
CA GLU A 249 33.55 9.16 35.40
C GLU A 249 33.87 9.44 36.87
N LYS A 250 35.13 9.16 37.28
CA LYS A 250 35.62 9.33 38.65
C LYS A 250 35.33 10.74 39.21
N SER A 251 35.51 11.78 38.40
CA SER A 251 35.32 13.19 38.80
C SER A 251 33.91 13.50 39.32
N ARG A 252 32.86 12.80 38.83
CA ARG A 252 31.47 13.01 39.28
C ARG A 252 31.25 12.74 40.77
N VAL A 253 32.07 11.88 41.38
CA VAL A 253 32.01 11.55 42.81
C VAL A 253 32.21 12.78 43.69
N VAL A 254 33.01 13.75 43.23
CA VAL A 254 33.45 14.90 44.03
C VAL A 254 33.04 16.26 43.47
N TYR A 255 32.60 16.32 42.20
CA TYR A 255 32.20 17.54 41.51
C TYR A 255 30.97 17.30 40.63
N GLN A 256 30.06 18.28 40.56
CA GLN A 256 28.94 18.30 39.62
C GLN A 256 28.74 19.70 39.04
N ALA A 257 28.41 19.78 37.75
CA ALA A 257 28.00 21.03 37.12
C ALA A 257 26.55 21.41 37.48
N GLN A 258 26.19 22.68 37.29
CA GLN A 258 24.85 23.19 37.58
C GLN A 258 23.78 22.45 36.77
N GLY A 259 22.74 21.96 37.44
CA GLY A 259 21.67 21.14 36.87
C GLY A 259 21.90 19.63 36.96
N GLU A 260 23.10 19.17 37.34
CA GLU A 260 23.46 17.75 37.41
C GLU A 260 23.35 17.14 38.82
N ARG A 261 23.41 15.80 38.91
CA ARG A 261 23.60 15.06 40.16
C ARG A 261 24.89 14.24 40.15
N ASN A 262 25.32 13.81 41.35
CA ASN A 262 26.24 12.70 41.54
C ASN A 262 25.54 11.36 41.16
N TYR A 263 26.22 10.23 41.32
CA TYR A 263 25.64 8.90 41.08
C TYR A 263 24.38 8.65 41.92
N HIS A 264 23.35 8.03 41.31
CA HIS A 264 22.02 7.91 41.93
C HIS A 264 22.05 7.25 43.32
N ILE A 265 22.92 6.26 43.54
CA ILE A 265 23.02 5.52 44.81
C ILE A 265 23.20 6.43 46.04
N PHE A 266 23.85 7.59 45.93
CA PHE A 266 24.01 8.50 47.06
C PHE A 266 22.70 9.18 47.46
N TYR A 267 21.87 9.59 46.48
CA TYR A 267 20.56 10.19 46.73
C TYR A 267 19.56 9.14 47.22
N GLN A 268 19.59 7.95 46.60
CA GLN A 268 18.86 6.76 47.06
C GLN A 268 19.21 6.40 48.52
N LEU A 269 20.48 6.47 48.90
CA LEU A 269 20.93 6.23 50.28
C LEU A 269 20.51 7.34 51.26
N CYS A 270 20.60 8.62 50.87
CA CYS A 270 20.11 9.73 51.69
C CYS A 270 18.58 9.65 51.91
N ALA A 271 17.82 9.25 50.88
CA ALA A 271 16.38 8.98 51.01
C ALA A 271 16.10 7.77 51.93
N ALA A 272 16.97 6.76 51.91
CA ALA A 272 16.88 5.57 52.76
C ALA A 272 17.39 5.75 54.21
N ARG A 273 17.89 6.94 54.61
CA ARG A 273 18.49 7.22 55.94
C ARG A 273 17.72 6.71 57.15
N ALA A 274 16.38 6.72 57.09
CA ALA A 274 15.51 6.24 58.17
C ALA A 274 15.59 4.72 58.42
N LYS A 275 16.16 3.96 57.48
CA LYS A 275 16.39 2.50 57.60
C LYS A 275 17.77 2.15 58.19
N TYR A 276 18.69 3.12 58.23
CA TYR A 276 20.08 2.93 58.64
C TYR A 276 20.59 4.11 59.51
N PRO A 277 20.00 4.32 60.70
CA PRO A 277 20.37 5.42 61.60
C PRO A 277 21.84 5.39 62.03
N GLU A 278 22.49 4.21 62.01
CA GLU A 278 23.91 4.02 62.33
C GLU A 278 24.88 4.68 61.33
N LEU A 279 24.38 5.15 60.17
CA LEU A 279 25.17 5.86 59.17
C LEU A 279 25.26 7.37 59.43
N VAL A 280 24.46 7.90 60.36
CA VAL A 280 24.42 9.35 60.72
C VAL A 280 24.15 10.25 59.50
N LEU A 281 23.25 9.83 58.60
CA LEU A 281 22.97 10.52 57.34
C LEU A 281 21.91 11.63 57.46
N GLU A 282 22.25 12.85 57.00
CA GLU A 282 21.36 14.01 56.96
C GLU A 282 20.53 14.11 55.64
N HIS A 283 20.15 15.31 55.19
CA HIS A 283 19.57 15.55 53.88
C HIS A 283 20.68 15.71 52.83
N GLN A 284 20.41 15.34 51.58
CA GLN A 284 21.42 15.36 50.51
C GLN A 284 22.10 16.74 50.33
N ASP A 285 21.36 17.84 50.51
CA ASP A 285 21.90 19.22 50.39
C ASP A 285 23.00 19.55 51.43
N LYS A 286 23.11 18.75 52.51
CA LYS A 286 24.12 18.91 53.57
C LYS A 286 25.48 18.36 53.17
N TYR A 287 25.57 17.57 52.10
CA TYR A 287 26.82 16.95 51.68
C TYR A 287 27.44 17.71 50.51
N GLN A 288 28.69 18.14 50.69
CA GLN A 288 29.47 18.88 49.71
C GLN A 288 29.55 18.16 48.35
N PHE A 289 29.58 16.83 48.36
CA PHE A 289 29.62 15.99 47.15
C PHE A 289 28.26 15.77 46.48
N LEU A 290 27.15 16.31 47.01
CA LEU A 290 25.80 16.13 46.44
C LEU A 290 25.08 17.45 46.10
N ASN A 291 25.51 18.57 46.70
CA ASN A 291 24.81 19.85 46.63
C ASN A 291 25.33 20.81 45.54
N MET A 292 26.54 20.61 44.99
CA MET A 292 27.15 21.52 44.01
C MET A 292 26.29 21.77 42.77
N GLY A 293 25.61 20.72 42.27
CA GLY A 293 24.79 20.81 41.07
C GLY A 293 23.47 21.57 41.26
N GLY A 294 23.05 21.85 42.50
CA GLY A 294 21.82 22.60 42.80
C GLY A 294 20.51 21.96 42.35
N ALA A 295 20.52 20.67 42.00
CA ALA A 295 19.40 19.96 41.36
C ALA A 295 19.03 18.65 42.08
N PRO A 296 18.65 18.71 43.38
CA PRO A 296 18.51 17.55 44.26
C PRO A 296 17.60 16.43 43.72
N ASP A 297 16.43 16.78 43.19
CA ASP A 297 15.39 15.80 42.84
C ASP A 297 15.29 15.52 41.34
N ILE A 298 14.61 14.43 40.97
CA ILE A 298 14.24 14.08 39.59
C ILE A 298 12.71 13.99 39.51
N GLU A 299 12.11 14.66 38.53
CA GLU A 299 10.66 14.58 38.33
C GLU A 299 10.20 13.13 38.09
N ARG A 300 9.13 12.72 38.78
CA ARG A 300 8.48 11.40 38.63
C ARG A 300 9.32 10.19 39.05
N VAL A 301 10.46 10.38 39.72
CA VAL A 301 11.30 9.29 40.24
C VAL A 301 11.38 9.37 41.76
N SER A 302 11.17 8.23 42.43
CA SER A 302 11.36 8.08 43.88
C SER A 302 12.71 7.39 44.14
N ASP A 303 13.72 8.17 44.55
CA ASP A 303 15.03 7.64 44.94
C ASP A 303 14.90 6.62 46.11
N ALA A 304 13.90 6.77 46.99
CA ALA A 304 13.61 5.84 48.08
C ALA A 304 13.12 4.46 47.59
N ASP A 305 12.37 4.41 46.50
CA ASP A 305 11.88 3.15 45.91
C ASP A 305 12.94 2.50 45.02
N GLN A 306 13.72 3.28 44.29
CA GLN A 306 14.88 2.77 43.55
C GLN A 306 15.95 2.17 44.48
N PHE A 307 16.12 2.70 45.71
CA PHE A 307 16.97 2.06 46.71
C PHE A 307 16.47 0.64 47.04
N ASN A 308 15.15 0.46 47.18
CA ASN A 308 14.54 -0.83 47.48
C ASN A 308 14.73 -1.82 46.31
N GLU A 309 14.55 -1.37 45.06
CA GLU A 309 14.82 -2.17 43.87
C GLU A 309 16.31 -2.59 43.80
N THR A 310 17.23 -1.65 44.08
CA THR A 310 18.68 -1.90 44.06
C THR A 310 19.10 -2.94 45.11
N VAL A 311 18.58 -2.86 46.34
CA VAL A 311 18.86 -3.84 47.40
C VAL A 311 18.24 -5.21 47.08
N GLN A 312 17.04 -5.25 46.51
CA GLN A 312 16.43 -6.50 46.03
C GLN A 312 17.26 -7.14 44.90
N ALA A 313 17.72 -6.33 43.94
CA ALA A 313 18.58 -6.79 42.85
C ALA A 313 19.92 -7.36 43.37
N MET A 314 20.58 -6.68 44.31
CA MET A 314 21.79 -7.19 44.98
C MET A 314 21.54 -8.53 45.67
N THR A 315 20.40 -8.67 46.35
CA THR A 315 20.01 -9.92 47.03
C THR A 315 19.80 -11.06 46.02
N VAL A 316 19.10 -10.81 44.90
CA VAL A 316 18.91 -11.79 43.80
C VAL A 316 20.23 -12.20 43.16
N LEU A 317 21.20 -11.29 43.10
CA LEU A 317 22.54 -11.54 42.55
C LEU A 317 23.53 -12.10 43.57
N GLY A 318 23.09 -12.47 44.78
CA GLY A 318 23.89 -13.22 45.75
C GLY A 318 24.85 -12.39 46.58
N PHE A 319 24.65 -11.07 46.68
CA PHE A 319 25.32 -10.26 47.70
C PHE A 319 24.75 -10.64 49.07
N SER A 320 25.60 -10.94 50.04
CA SER A 320 25.15 -11.18 51.42
C SER A 320 24.69 -9.88 52.09
N ILE A 321 23.77 -9.98 53.06
CA ILE A 321 23.26 -8.83 53.82
C ILE A 321 24.41 -8.02 54.45
N GLN A 322 25.46 -8.70 54.95
CA GLN A 322 26.66 -8.06 55.47
C GLN A 322 27.42 -7.27 54.39
N GLN A 323 27.61 -7.82 53.19
CA GLN A 323 28.24 -7.09 52.08
C GLN A 323 27.41 -5.87 51.66
N ILE A 324 26.08 -5.96 51.61
CA ILE A 324 25.21 -4.82 51.29
C ILE A 324 25.36 -3.73 52.36
N ALA A 325 25.33 -4.09 53.65
CA ALA A 325 25.54 -3.16 54.75
C ALA A 325 26.93 -2.50 54.72
N ASP A 326 27.98 -3.25 54.38
CA ASP A 326 29.35 -2.72 54.31
C ASP A 326 29.59 -1.87 53.05
N ILE A 327 28.97 -2.19 51.90
CA ILE A 327 28.93 -1.30 50.72
C ILE A 327 28.28 0.03 51.08
N VAL A 328 27.15 -0.01 51.79
CA VAL A 328 26.41 1.17 52.24
C VAL A 328 27.23 2.02 53.23
N LYS A 329 27.97 1.40 54.17
CA LYS A 329 28.91 2.11 55.05
C LYS A 329 30.04 2.80 54.30
N ILE A 330 30.58 2.17 53.24
CA ILE A 330 31.63 2.80 52.41
C ILE A 330 31.06 4.03 51.68
N LEU A 331 29.85 3.96 51.14
CA LEU A 331 29.20 5.11 50.49
C LEU A 331 28.92 6.25 51.48
N ALA A 332 28.39 5.95 52.66
CA ALA A 332 28.22 6.96 53.73
C ALA A 332 29.58 7.55 54.17
N GLY A 333 30.62 6.72 54.28
CA GLY A 333 32.00 7.16 54.55
C GLY A 333 32.56 8.12 53.49
N ILE A 334 32.23 7.94 52.20
CA ILE A 334 32.59 8.89 51.13
C ILE A 334 31.85 10.23 51.30
N LEU A 335 30.57 10.21 51.67
CA LEU A 335 29.80 11.44 51.91
C LEU A 335 30.33 12.23 53.11
N HIS A 336 30.67 11.55 54.22
CA HIS A 336 31.27 12.22 55.38
C HIS A 336 32.70 12.68 55.11
N LEU A 337 33.50 11.92 54.34
CA LEU A 337 34.83 12.35 53.88
C LEU A 337 34.79 13.69 53.13
N GLY A 338 33.78 13.91 52.28
CA GLY A 338 33.60 15.18 51.53
C GLY A 338 33.27 16.39 52.41
N ASN A 339 32.69 16.17 53.59
CA ASN A 339 32.38 17.20 54.59
C ASN A 339 33.51 17.43 55.61
N ILE A 340 34.69 16.84 55.42
CA ILE A 340 35.87 17.22 56.17
C ILE A 340 36.37 18.58 55.64
N GLU A 341 36.06 19.63 56.41
CA GLU A 341 36.58 20.98 56.22
C GLU A 341 38.06 21.07 56.58
N VAL A 342 38.83 21.76 55.73
CA VAL A 342 40.25 22.03 55.93
C VAL A 342 40.41 23.53 56.15
N CYS A 343 40.91 23.92 57.32
CA CYS A 343 41.06 25.29 57.77
C CYS A 343 42.48 25.81 57.52
N LYS A 344 42.64 27.14 57.47
CA LYS A 344 43.96 27.79 57.53
C LYS A 344 44.61 27.50 58.89
N LYS A 345 45.91 27.23 58.89
CA LYS A 345 46.69 27.27 60.12
C LYS A 345 47.19 28.71 60.33
N TYR A 346 47.20 29.18 61.57
CA TYR A 346 47.88 30.42 61.96
C TYR A 346 49.23 30.07 62.58
N LYS A 347 50.21 30.98 62.47
CA LYS A 347 51.54 30.78 63.08
C LYS A 347 51.42 30.88 64.60
N ASP A 348 52.17 30.03 65.31
CA ASP A 348 52.14 29.96 66.77
C ASP A 348 52.57 31.30 67.41
N GLY A 349 51.58 32.12 67.80
CA GLY A 349 51.77 33.43 68.43
C GLY A 349 51.51 34.66 67.56
N SER A 350 50.97 34.54 66.33
CA SER A 350 50.56 35.71 65.53
C SER A 350 49.29 35.46 64.70
N GLU A 351 48.60 36.55 64.32
CA GLU A 351 47.47 36.52 63.39
C GLU A 351 47.90 36.33 61.91
N GLU A 352 49.17 36.05 61.65
CA GLU A 352 49.64 35.74 60.30
C GLU A 352 49.17 34.35 59.87
N GLU A 353 48.41 34.32 58.78
CA GLU A 353 48.05 33.09 58.08
C GLU A 353 49.31 32.36 57.57
N ASP A 354 49.40 31.06 57.80
CA ASP A 354 50.40 30.21 57.16
C ASP A 354 49.84 29.69 55.82
N THR A 355 50.37 30.21 54.71
CA THR A 355 49.98 29.80 53.36
C THR A 355 50.54 28.43 52.95
N GLU A 356 51.51 27.87 53.68
CA GLU A 356 52.14 26.59 53.35
C GLU A 356 51.59 25.39 54.13
N SER A 357 50.79 25.61 55.20
CA SER A 357 50.17 24.54 55.98
C SER A 357 48.67 24.75 56.28
N CYS A 358 47.99 23.68 56.68
CA CYS A 358 46.57 23.69 57.00
C CYS A 358 46.27 22.85 58.26
N GLU A 359 45.05 22.97 58.78
CA GLU A 359 44.57 22.18 59.92
C GLU A 359 43.15 21.65 59.71
N ILE A 360 42.88 20.46 60.26
CA ILE A 360 41.53 19.90 60.42
C ILE A 360 41.28 19.80 61.93
N PHE A 361 40.17 20.32 62.44
CA PHE A 361 39.84 20.22 63.87
C PHE A 361 39.72 18.75 64.33
N GLN A 362 40.36 18.39 65.46
CA GLN A 362 40.32 17.01 65.99
C GLN A 362 38.91 16.53 66.36
N ASN A 363 38.05 17.46 66.79
CA ASN A 363 36.64 17.21 67.13
C ASN A 363 35.70 17.33 65.90
N ASN A 364 36.20 17.32 64.67
CA ASN A 364 35.35 17.33 63.48
C ASN A 364 34.48 16.05 63.42
N MET A 365 33.16 16.23 63.50
CA MET A 365 32.18 15.13 63.52
C MET A 365 32.32 14.22 62.30
N HIS A 366 32.49 14.79 61.10
CA HIS A 366 32.60 14.02 59.87
C HIS A 366 33.90 13.21 59.79
N LEU A 367 35.03 13.73 60.33
CA LEU A 367 36.27 12.97 60.47
C LEU A 367 36.08 11.73 61.36
N GLN A 368 35.48 11.91 62.54
CA GLN A 368 35.26 10.81 63.48
C GLN A 368 34.27 9.77 62.93
N VAL A 369 33.14 10.20 62.37
CA VAL A 369 32.17 9.30 61.70
C VAL A 369 32.78 8.58 60.50
N THR A 370 33.66 9.23 59.72
CA THR A 370 34.39 8.58 58.62
C THR A 370 35.32 7.47 59.16
N GLY A 371 36.03 7.74 60.26
CA GLY A 371 36.83 6.74 60.98
C GLY A 371 35.99 5.56 61.45
N ASP A 372 34.82 5.83 62.04
CA ASP A 372 33.94 4.82 62.61
C ASP A 372 33.20 3.98 61.56
N LEU A 373 32.75 4.55 60.45
CA LEU A 373 32.07 3.82 59.38
C LEU A 373 33.04 2.95 58.58
N LEU A 374 34.23 3.48 58.27
CA LEU A 374 35.26 2.77 57.50
C LEU A 374 36.16 1.89 58.39
N LYS A 375 36.00 1.96 59.73
CA LYS A 375 36.81 1.27 60.75
C LYS A 375 38.32 1.45 60.55
N ILE A 376 38.73 2.71 60.36
CA ILE A 376 40.11 3.20 60.22
C ILE A 376 40.46 4.14 61.38
N ASN A 377 41.76 4.37 61.64
CA ASN A 377 42.16 5.37 62.63
C ASN A 377 41.95 6.80 62.07
N ALA A 378 41.10 7.58 62.75
CA ALA A 378 40.79 8.96 62.38
C ALA A 378 42.02 9.88 62.47
N ASP A 379 42.93 9.67 63.44
CA ASP A 379 44.14 10.49 63.59
C ASP A 379 45.17 10.22 62.48
N ASP A 380 45.30 8.97 62.01
CA ASP A 380 46.16 8.67 60.86
C ASP A 380 45.59 9.23 59.56
N LEU A 381 44.25 9.15 59.36
CA LEU A 381 43.59 9.80 58.23
C LEU A 381 43.83 11.33 58.26
N ARG A 382 43.62 11.98 59.42
CA ARG A 382 43.92 13.41 59.63
C ARG A 382 45.38 13.72 59.29
N ARG A 383 46.33 12.94 59.82
CA ARG A 383 47.77 13.14 59.59
C ARG A 383 48.14 13.10 58.12
N TRP A 384 47.63 12.14 57.35
CA TRP A 384 47.99 11.96 55.94
C TRP A 384 47.17 12.82 54.96
N LEU A 385 46.07 13.44 55.41
CA LEU A 385 45.43 14.56 54.69
C LEU A 385 46.24 15.86 54.84
N LEU A 386 46.77 16.13 56.05
CA LEU A 386 47.55 17.34 56.35
C LEU A 386 49.02 17.28 55.90
N MET A 387 49.61 16.08 55.80
CA MET A 387 51.03 15.88 55.50
C MET A 387 51.22 14.87 54.35
N ARG A 388 52.05 15.22 53.37
CA ARG A 388 52.49 14.27 52.32
C ARG A 388 53.91 13.77 52.57
N LYS A 389 54.17 12.52 52.17
CA LYS A 389 55.51 11.92 52.14
C LYS A 389 56.13 12.12 50.76
N ILE A 390 57.33 12.69 50.70
CA ILE A 390 58.16 12.67 49.47
C ILE A 390 59.33 11.71 49.71
N GLU A 391 59.44 10.71 48.84
CA GLU A 391 60.49 9.70 48.85
C GLU A 391 61.61 10.12 47.89
N SER A 392 62.78 10.42 48.45
CA SER A 392 64.05 10.54 47.72
C SER A 392 64.77 9.18 47.69
N VAL A 393 65.89 9.09 46.97
CA VAL A 393 66.54 7.80 46.64
C VAL A 393 66.93 6.98 47.87
N ASN A 394 67.32 7.63 48.98
CA ASN A 394 67.71 6.96 50.23
C ASN A 394 66.93 7.44 51.48
N GLU A 395 66.09 8.48 51.37
CA GLU A 395 65.48 9.18 52.51
C GLU A 395 64.04 9.61 52.19
N TYR A 396 63.20 9.82 53.19
CA TYR A 396 61.87 10.41 53.01
C TYR A 396 61.67 11.63 53.89
N VAL A 397 60.99 12.64 53.34
CA VAL A 397 60.65 13.89 54.05
C VAL A 397 59.14 14.00 54.13
N LEU A 398 58.63 14.43 55.30
CA LEU A 398 57.23 14.81 55.47
C LEU A 398 57.10 16.31 55.24
N ILE A 399 56.21 16.70 54.34
CA ILE A 399 55.98 18.09 53.94
C ILE A 399 54.49 18.39 54.18
N PRO A 400 54.13 19.52 54.82
CA PRO A 400 52.74 19.94 54.94
C PRO A 400 52.07 20.10 53.57
N ASN A 401 50.76 19.85 53.52
CA ASN A 401 49.91 20.25 52.42
C ASN A 401 49.34 21.64 52.71
N ASN A 402 49.23 22.50 51.69
CA ASN A 402 48.34 23.65 51.76
C ASN A 402 46.88 23.18 51.62
N ILE A 403 45.91 24.09 51.82
CA ILE A 403 44.47 23.76 51.78
C ILE A 403 44.07 23.09 50.47
N GLU A 404 44.52 23.63 49.33
CA GLU A 404 44.20 23.11 48.00
C GLU A 404 44.71 21.67 47.80
N MET A 405 45.96 21.39 48.19
CA MET A 405 46.52 20.04 48.10
C MET A 405 45.87 19.06 49.09
N ALA A 406 45.45 19.52 50.27
CA ALA A 406 44.73 18.69 51.23
C ALA A 406 43.30 18.35 50.75
N MET A 407 42.59 19.31 50.16
CA MET A 407 41.28 19.08 49.51
C MET A 407 41.43 18.17 48.28
N ALA A 408 42.43 18.40 47.42
CA ALA A 408 42.70 17.53 46.28
C ALA A 408 43.08 16.10 46.72
N ALA A 409 43.80 15.92 47.84
CA ALA A 409 44.12 14.61 48.40
C ALA A 409 42.89 13.88 48.97
N ARG A 410 42.02 14.61 49.69
CA ARG A 410 40.71 14.13 50.18
C ARG A 410 39.83 13.67 49.01
N ASP A 411 39.78 14.46 47.95
CA ASP A 411 38.92 14.20 46.78
C ASP A 411 39.51 13.09 45.89
N ALA A 412 40.83 13.01 45.75
CA ALA A 412 41.52 11.87 45.15
C ALA A 412 41.25 10.55 45.90
N LEU A 413 41.24 10.58 47.24
CA LEU A 413 40.88 9.44 48.05
C LEU A 413 39.41 9.02 47.83
N ALA A 414 38.47 9.97 47.86
CA ALA A 414 37.05 9.71 47.59
C ALA A 414 36.83 9.06 46.20
N LYS A 415 37.44 9.64 45.15
CA LYS A 415 37.44 9.09 43.78
C LYS A 415 37.98 7.65 43.73
N HIS A 416 39.07 7.36 44.46
CA HIS A 416 39.70 6.05 44.49
C HIS A 416 38.85 4.99 45.21
N ILE A 417 38.30 5.32 46.38
CA ILE A 417 37.39 4.43 47.13
C ILE A 417 36.21 4.04 46.25
N TYR A 418 35.55 5.02 45.60
CA TYR A 418 34.39 4.77 44.75
C TYR A 418 34.74 3.90 43.53
N ALA A 419 35.84 4.20 42.83
CA ALA A 419 36.28 3.42 41.67
C ALA A 419 36.61 1.96 42.03
N LYS A 420 37.25 1.73 43.17
CA LYS A 420 37.56 0.37 43.67
C LYS A 420 36.31 -0.36 44.15
N LEU A 421 35.35 0.33 44.79
CA LEU A 421 34.05 -0.21 45.18
C LEU A 421 33.24 -0.65 43.95
N PHE A 422 33.21 0.17 42.90
CA PHE A 422 32.57 -0.15 41.62
C PHE A 422 33.20 -1.39 40.97
N GLN A 423 34.54 -1.46 40.91
CA GLN A 423 35.28 -2.64 40.43
C GLN A 423 34.95 -3.91 41.25
N TYR A 424 34.82 -3.78 42.58
CA TYR A 424 34.40 -4.89 43.44
C TYR A 424 32.99 -5.39 43.13
N ILE A 425 32.03 -4.48 42.97
CA ILE A 425 30.62 -4.80 42.64
C ILE A 425 30.55 -5.54 41.31
N VAL A 426 31.22 -5.04 40.26
CA VAL A 426 31.32 -5.74 38.96
C VAL A 426 32.00 -7.11 39.11
N GLY A 427 33.01 -7.23 39.96
CA GLY A 427 33.67 -8.50 40.29
C GLY A 427 32.77 -9.51 41.00
N VAL A 428 31.84 -9.08 41.84
CA VAL A 428 30.82 -9.94 42.48
C VAL A 428 29.73 -10.34 41.48
N LEU A 429 29.24 -9.39 40.66
CA LEU A 429 28.29 -9.67 39.59
C LEU A 429 28.82 -10.74 38.64
N ASN A 430 30.06 -10.60 38.18
CA ASN A 430 30.71 -11.59 37.31
C ASN A 430 30.84 -12.99 37.93
N LYS A 431 31.03 -13.07 39.26
CA LYS A 431 31.04 -14.37 39.98
C LYS A 431 29.65 -15.00 40.10
N SER A 432 28.57 -14.19 40.12
CA SER A 432 27.18 -14.67 40.20
C SER A 432 26.56 -15.03 38.84
N LEU A 433 27.14 -14.48 37.75
CA LEU A 433 26.68 -14.65 36.37
C LEU A 433 27.47 -15.70 35.56
N ASN A 434 28.68 -16.08 35.99
CA ASN A 434 29.55 -17.01 35.26
C ASN A 434 29.51 -18.44 35.85
N ASN A 435 29.03 -19.41 35.06
CA ASN A 435 28.92 -20.82 35.42
C ASN A 435 30.12 -21.70 35.01
N GLY A 436 31.29 -21.12 34.71
CA GLY A 436 32.59 -21.78 34.82
C GLY A 436 33.05 -22.74 33.71
N SER A 437 32.30 -22.90 32.61
CA SER A 437 32.70 -23.77 31.48
C SER A 437 33.56 -23.06 30.43
N LYS A 438 34.49 -23.81 29.80
CA LYS A 438 35.51 -23.29 28.87
C LYS A 438 35.15 -23.32 27.38
N GLN A 439 33.94 -23.75 27.01
CA GLN A 439 33.48 -23.86 25.62
C GLN A 439 32.09 -23.22 25.50
N CYS A 440 32.10 -21.90 25.30
CA CYS A 440 30.92 -21.09 25.06
C CYS A 440 31.23 -20.08 23.94
N SER A 441 30.34 -19.95 22.97
CA SER A 441 30.34 -18.79 22.06
C SER A 441 29.59 -17.64 22.73
N PHE A 442 29.81 -16.39 22.31
CA PHE A 442 29.19 -15.24 22.97
C PHE A 442 28.59 -14.21 22.01
N ILE A 443 27.57 -13.51 22.50
CA ILE A 443 27.05 -12.27 21.91
C ILE A 443 27.32 -11.13 22.89
N GLY A 444 28.16 -10.18 22.51
CA GLY A 444 28.56 -9.04 23.33
C GLY A 444 27.73 -7.79 23.06
N VAL A 445 26.88 -7.39 24.01
CA VAL A 445 26.12 -6.14 23.92
C VAL A 445 26.96 -5.00 24.50
N LEU A 446 27.36 -4.04 23.65
CA LEU A 446 28.07 -2.83 24.02
C LEU A 446 27.09 -1.65 24.14
N ASP A 447 26.93 -1.14 25.36
CA ASP A 447 26.24 0.11 25.69
C ASP A 447 27.31 1.11 26.16
N ILE A 448 27.65 2.07 25.30
CA ILE A 448 28.72 3.05 25.53
C ILE A 448 28.24 4.46 25.26
N TYR A 449 28.87 5.44 25.90
CA TYR A 449 28.77 6.87 25.57
C TYR A 449 28.77 7.10 24.05
N GLY A 450 27.86 7.96 23.58
CA GLY A 450 28.02 8.55 22.24
C GLY A 450 29.02 9.70 22.30
N PHE A 451 29.21 10.35 21.15
CA PHE A 451 29.93 11.62 21.06
C PHE A 451 29.29 12.67 22.00
N GLU A 452 30.10 13.33 22.83
CA GLU A 452 29.66 14.38 23.76
C GLU A 452 30.32 15.72 23.41
N THR A 453 29.53 16.80 23.44
CA THR A 453 30.00 18.17 23.21
C THR A 453 29.12 19.13 24.01
N PHE A 454 29.73 19.81 24.96
CA PHE A 454 29.15 20.80 25.86
C PHE A 454 29.76 22.19 25.60
N GLU A 455 29.27 23.21 26.30
CA GLU A 455 29.80 24.59 26.23
C GLU A 455 31.24 24.69 26.74
N VAL A 456 31.61 23.84 27.69
CA VAL A 456 33.00 23.63 28.15
C VAL A 456 33.27 22.13 28.13
N ASN A 457 34.29 21.70 27.37
CA ASN A 457 34.71 20.30 27.28
C ASN A 457 36.08 20.14 27.95
N SER A 458 36.23 19.09 28.75
CA SER A 458 37.47 18.78 29.47
C SER A 458 37.95 17.36 29.12
N PHE A 459 38.91 16.84 29.88
CA PHE A 459 39.56 15.54 29.66
C PHE A 459 38.57 14.37 29.53
N GLU A 460 37.47 14.40 30.28
CA GLU A 460 36.42 13.38 30.23
C GLU A 460 35.75 13.30 28.85
N GLN A 461 35.38 14.45 28.27
CA GLN A 461 34.79 14.51 26.92
C GLN A 461 35.81 14.11 25.86
N PHE A 462 37.07 14.53 26.01
CA PHE A 462 38.16 14.13 25.12
C PHE A 462 38.34 12.61 25.09
N CYS A 463 38.29 11.95 26.26
CA CYS A 463 38.33 10.48 26.33
C CYS A 463 37.11 9.82 25.68
N ILE A 464 35.90 10.32 25.95
CA ILE A 464 34.65 9.81 25.35
C ILE A 464 34.67 9.93 23.81
N ASN A 465 35.17 11.05 23.29
CA ASN A 465 35.22 11.31 21.85
C ASN A 465 36.31 10.47 21.16
N TYR A 466 37.47 10.24 21.78
CA TYR A 466 38.47 9.28 21.29
C TYR A 466 37.93 7.83 21.23
N ALA A 467 37.13 7.39 22.22
CA ALA A 467 36.46 6.09 22.16
C ALA A 467 35.49 6.00 20.97
N ASN A 468 34.71 7.05 20.72
CA ASN A 468 33.79 7.11 19.59
C ASN A 468 34.52 7.14 18.24
N GLU A 469 35.67 7.82 18.15
CA GLU A 469 36.51 7.86 16.95
C GLU A 469 37.01 6.45 16.57
N LYS A 470 37.50 5.67 17.55
CA LYS A 470 37.92 4.26 17.36
C LYS A 470 36.76 3.33 16.97
N LEU A 471 35.61 3.46 17.62
CA LEU A 471 34.42 2.69 17.27
C LEU A 471 33.88 3.04 15.87
N GLN A 472 33.96 4.31 15.47
CA GLN A 472 33.59 4.75 14.13
C GLN A 472 34.58 4.24 13.07
N GLN A 473 35.88 4.16 13.38
CA GLN A 473 36.87 3.53 12.51
C GLN A 473 36.54 2.05 12.27
N GLN A 474 36.30 1.30 13.34
CA GLN A 474 35.93 -0.13 13.24
C GLN A 474 34.64 -0.30 12.41
N PHE A 475 33.66 0.57 12.62
CA PHE A 475 32.43 0.62 11.84
C PHE A 475 32.70 0.87 10.34
N ASN A 476 33.48 1.90 10.00
CA ASN A 476 33.82 2.23 8.61
C ASN A 476 34.52 1.04 7.92
N GLN A 477 35.49 0.40 8.59
CA GLN A 477 36.19 -0.78 8.09
C GLN A 477 35.25 -1.98 7.89
N HIS A 478 34.33 -2.23 8.83
CA HIS A 478 33.40 -3.37 8.74
C HIS A 478 32.36 -3.19 7.63
N VAL A 479 31.76 -2.00 7.50
CA VAL A 479 30.85 -1.65 6.38
C VAL A 479 31.54 -1.86 5.04
N PHE A 480 32.78 -1.37 4.90
CA PHE A 480 33.56 -1.51 3.67
C PHE A 480 33.90 -2.97 3.35
N LYS A 481 34.25 -3.78 4.37
CA LYS A 481 34.50 -5.23 4.20
C LYS A 481 33.26 -6.01 3.77
N LEU A 482 32.09 -5.75 4.38
CA LEU A 482 30.84 -6.40 3.97
C LEU A 482 30.42 -6.02 2.55
N GLU A 483 30.58 -4.75 2.16
CA GLU A 483 30.27 -4.31 0.79
C GLU A 483 31.22 -4.96 -0.25
N GLN A 484 32.51 -5.13 0.08
CA GLN A 484 33.44 -5.92 -0.74
C GLN A 484 33.03 -7.39 -0.84
N GLU A 485 32.66 -8.03 0.27
CA GLU A 485 32.27 -9.45 0.30
C GLU A 485 31.02 -9.71 -0.54
N GLU A 486 30.03 -8.81 -0.53
CA GLU A 486 28.86 -8.89 -1.40
C GLU A 486 29.21 -8.67 -2.88
N TYR A 487 30.08 -7.71 -3.21
CA TYR A 487 30.56 -7.52 -4.59
C TYR A 487 31.37 -8.72 -5.10
N LEU A 488 32.19 -9.36 -4.26
CA LEU A 488 32.94 -10.58 -4.61
C LEU A 488 32.00 -11.77 -4.85
N LYS A 489 31.04 -11.98 -3.94
CA LYS A 489 29.98 -13.01 -4.04
C LYS A 489 29.11 -12.85 -5.31
N GLU A 490 28.81 -11.61 -5.69
CA GLU A 490 28.09 -11.31 -6.93
C GLU A 490 28.99 -11.20 -8.17
N GLY A 491 30.31 -11.38 -8.06
CA GLY A 491 31.24 -11.41 -9.20
C GLY A 491 31.50 -10.04 -9.85
N ILE A 492 31.37 -8.95 -9.09
CA ILE A 492 31.47 -7.58 -9.57
C ILE A 492 32.90 -7.06 -9.41
N THR A 493 33.43 -6.44 -10.47
CA THR A 493 34.70 -5.69 -10.43
C THR A 493 34.54 -4.43 -9.59
N TRP A 494 35.08 -4.48 -8.37
CA TRP A 494 35.11 -3.35 -7.45
C TRP A 494 36.27 -2.40 -7.76
N THR A 495 36.03 -1.11 -7.50
CA THR A 495 37.07 -0.07 -7.43
C THR A 495 37.14 0.42 -5.98
N MET A 496 38.29 0.92 -5.54
CA MET A 496 38.36 1.66 -4.27
C MET A 496 37.33 2.80 -4.30
N ILE A 497 36.48 2.87 -3.27
CA ILE A 497 35.50 3.95 -3.07
C ILE A 497 36.13 4.91 -2.06
N ASP A 498 36.09 6.22 -2.33
CA ASP A 498 36.59 7.27 -1.44
C ASP A 498 35.72 7.41 -0.18
N PHE A 499 36.00 6.56 0.82
CA PHE A 499 35.44 6.63 2.17
C PHE A 499 36.14 7.69 3.02
N TYR A 500 35.46 8.22 4.03
CA TYR A 500 36.08 9.11 5.00
C TYR A 500 36.93 8.28 5.99
N ASP A 501 38.24 8.25 5.79
CA ASP A 501 39.17 7.67 6.76
C ASP A 501 39.42 8.65 7.92
N ASN A 502 39.08 8.22 9.14
CA ASN A 502 39.31 8.99 10.35
C ASN A 502 40.60 8.60 11.09
N GLN A 503 41.42 7.69 10.54
CA GLN A 503 42.75 7.39 11.08
C GLN A 503 43.63 8.65 11.29
N PRO A 504 43.63 9.69 10.44
CA PRO A 504 44.43 10.90 10.69
C PRO A 504 44.00 11.71 11.93
N CYS A 505 42.76 11.56 12.39
CA CYS A 505 42.28 12.13 13.66
C CYS A 505 42.72 11.26 14.85
N ILE A 506 42.68 9.94 14.67
CA ILE A 506 43.17 8.96 15.64
C ILE A 506 44.69 9.09 15.85
N ASP A 507 45.47 9.25 14.78
CA ASP A 507 46.92 9.48 14.83
C ASP A 507 47.26 10.77 15.59
N LEU A 508 46.52 11.86 15.39
CA LEU A 508 46.67 13.10 16.17
C LEU A 508 46.50 12.87 17.68
N ILE A 509 45.62 11.95 18.09
CA ILE A 509 45.36 11.65 19.50
C ILE A 509 46.40 10.66 20.07
N GLU A 510 46.69 9.57 19.36
CA GLU A 510 47.34 8.37 19.92
C GLU A 510 48.78 8.11 19.45
N SER A 511 49.25 8.79 18.40
CA SER A 511 50.61 8.58 17.88
C SER A 511 51.67 9.23 18.77
N ARG A 512 52.94 8.91 18.51
CA ARG A 512 54.06 9.61 19.18
C ARG A 512 54.08 11.07 18.78
N LEU A 513 54.19 11.95 19.78
CA LEU A 513 53.97 13.40 19.67
C LEU A 513 52.51 13.80 19.38
N GLY A 514 51.56 12.88 19.53
CA GLY A 514 50.12 13.16 19.57
C GLY A 514 49.63 13.64 20.94
N VAL A 515 48.37 14.04 21.04
CA VAL A 515 47.80 14.73 22.22
C VAL A 515 48.02 13.96 23.53
N LEU A 516 47.78 12.64 23.54
CA LEU A 516 47.98 11.80 24.74
C LEU A 516 49.45 11.66 25.11
N ASP A 517 50.34 11.40 24.15
CA ASP A 517 51.78 11.22 24.38
C ASP A 517 52.41 12.52 24.95
N LEU A 518 51.97 13.68 24.46
CA LEU A 518 52.41 15.00 24.96
C LEU A 518 51.86 15.33 26.36
N LEU A 519 50.62 14.93 26.66
CA LEU A 519 50.04 15.08 28.00
C LEU A 519 50.80 14.19 29.00
N ASP A 520 51.17 12.99 28.58
CA ASP A 520 51.98 12.04 29.35
C ASP A 520 53.43 12.51 29.55
N GLU A 521 54.06 13.12 28.53
CA GLU A 521 55.35 13.80 28.68
C GLU A 521 55.26 14.88 29.77
N GLU A 522 54.26 15.77 29.71
CA GLU A 522 54.16 16.89 30.66
C GLU A 522 53.71 16.45 32.07
N CYS A 523 52.87 15.42 32.18
CA CYS A 523 52.52 14.82 33.47
C CYS A 523 53.76 14.33 34.25
N ARG A 524 54.81 13.89 33.54
CA ARG A 524 56.09 13.44 34.12
C ARG A 524 57.03 14.61 34.48
N MET A 525 56.79 15.82 33.99
CA MET A 525 57.63 16.99 34.26
C MET A 525 57.33 17.60 35.64
N PRO A 526 58.31 17.76 36.56
CA PRO A 526 58.08 18.28 37.91
C PRO A 526 57.59 19.74 37.99
N LYS A 527 57.68 20.49 36.88
CA LYS A 527 57.14 21.85 36.72
C LYS A 527 56.21 21.99 35.50
N GLY A 528 55.59 20.89 35.07
CA GLY A 528 54.59 20.93 33.99
C GLY A 528 53.25 21.50 34.48
N SER A 529 52.72 22.49 33.75
CA SER A 529 51.39 23.06 33.92
C SER A 529 50.52 22.82 32.67
N ASP A 530 49.21 23.03 32.77
CA ASP A 530 48.31 22.93 31.62
C ASP A 530 48.66 23.97 30.52
N GLU A 531 49.15 25.15 30.92
CA GLU A 531 49.65 26.19 30.01
C GLU A 531 50.91 25.75 29.25
N SER A 532 51.88 25.12 29.93
CA SER A 532 53.11 24.64 29.30
C SER A 532 52.88 23.44 28.39
N TRP A 533 51.87 22.63 28.70
CA TRP A 533 51.33 21.60 27.80
C TRP A 533 50.64 22.21 26.58
N ALA A 534 49.72 23.18 26.76
CA ALA A 534 48.99 23.83 25.68
C ALA A 534 49.92 24.45 24.62
N GLY A 535 50.97 25.15 25.05
CA GLY A 535 52.00 25.69 24.14
C GLY A 535 52.69 24.60 23.31
N LYS A 536 53.17 23.52 23.97
CA LYS A 536 53.82 22.38 23.31
C LYS A 536 52.89 21.64 22.34
N LEU A 537 51.62 21.54 22.71
CA LEU A 537 50.57 20.90 21.94
C LEU A 537 50.25 21.73 20.69
N ILE A 538 50.11 23.06 20.78
CA ILE A 538 49.95 23.92 19.61
C ILE A 538 51.18 23.84 18.69
N ASP A 539 52.40 23.94 19.22
CA ASP A 539 53.64 23.91 18.42
C ASP A 539 53.88 22.59 17.67
N LYS A 540 53.52 21.44 18.28
CA LYS A 540 53.68 20.12 17.67
C LYS A 540 52.48 19.72 16.80
N CYS A 541 51.24 19.92 17.27
CA CYS A 541 50.04 19.36 16.64
C CYS A 541 49.46 20.19 15.48
N ILE A 542 49.83 21.47 15.32
CA ILE A 542 49.36 22.33 14.21
C ILE A 542 49.75 21.83 12.79
N LYS A 543 50.56 20.77 12.71
CA LYS A 543 50.92 20.07 11.46
C LYS A 543 49.87 19.05 11.00
N PHE A 544 48.93 18.65 11.88
CA PHE A 544 47.89 17.67 11.57
C PHE A 544 46.63 18.38 11.02
N PRO A 545 46.00 17.91 9.92
CA PRO A 545 44.81 18.55 9.34
C PRO A 545 43.59 18.65 10.27
N HIS A 546 43.52 17.75 11.27
CA HIS A 546 42.44 17.67 12.25
C HIS A 546 42.63 18.58 13.47
N PHE A 547 43.77 19.26 13.59
CA PHE A 547 44.04 20.18 14.70
C PHE A 547 43.76 21.63 14.29
N GLU A 548 43.06 22.39 15.13
CA GLU A 548 42.95 23.84 15.01
C GLU A 548 43.27 24.54 16.33
N LYS A 549 43.80 25.76 16.23
CA LYS A 549 44.07 26.63 17.39
C LYS A 549 42.93 27.64 17.57
N PRO A 550 42.64 28.07 18.81
CA PRO A 550 41.73 29.18 19.06
C PRO A 550 42.18 30.47 18.34
N ARG A 551 41.21 31.35 18.05
CA ARG A 551 41.48 32.70 17.52
C ARG A 551 41.94 33.68 18.60
N PHE A 552 41.55 33.44 19.85
CA PHE A 552 41.87 34.25 21.02
C PHE A 552 42.08 33.33 22.23
N GLY A 553 43.06 33.63 23.07
CA GLY A 553 43.46 32.76 24.18
C GLY A 553 44.46 31.66 23.79
N THR A 554 45.07 31.03 24.80
CA THR A 554 46.05 29.93 24.69
C THR A 554 45.70 28.74 25.58
N THR A 555 44.53 28.77 26.23
CA THR A 555 44.05 27.75 27.19
C THR A 555 43.07 26.75 26.57
N SER A 556 42.83 26.80 25.25
CA SER A 556 41.99 25.82 24.57
C SER A 556 42.61 25.32 23.27
N PHE A 557 42.10 24.19 22.77
CA PHE A 557 42.45 23.64 21.46
C PHE A 557 41.24 22.98 20.79
N PHE A 558 41.27 22.90 19.46
CA PHE A 558 40.18 22.34 18.66
C PHE A 558 40.62 21.04 17.98
N ILE A 559 39.76 20.00 18.07
CA ILE A 559 39.90 18.79 17.25
C ILE A 559 38.70 18.64 16.32
N LYS A 560 38.96 18.41 15.04
CA LYS A 560 37.99 18.00 14.03
C LYS A 560 37.76 16.49 14.11
N HIS A 561 36.79 16.08 14.89
CA HIS A 561 36.30 14.71 14.90
C HIS A 561 35.46 14.41 13.65
N PHE A 562 35.12 13.14 13.39
CA PHE A 562 34.20 12.78 12.30
C PHE A 562 32.80 13.44 12.40
N SER A 563 32.39 13.82 13.62
CA SER A 563 31.08 14.39 13.93
C SER A 563 31.06 15.91 13.77
N ASP A 564 31.94 16.61 14.49
CA ASP A 564 31.96 18.06 14.61
C ASP A 564 33.35 18.53 15.09
N THR A 565 33.58 19.85 15.11
CA THR A 565 34.82 20.44 15.65
C THR A 565 34.62 20.82 17.12
N VAL A 566 35.33 20.16 18.03
CA VAL A 566 35.16 20.31 19.49
C VAL A 566 36.30 21.15 20.07
N GLU A 567 35.94 22.19 20.84
CA GLU A 567 36.86 22.95 21.68
C GLU A 567 37.02 22.30 23.05
N TYR A 568 38.25 22.03 23.45
CA TYR A 568 38.61 21.52 24.78
C TYR A 568 39.40 22.58 25.56
N ASP A 569 39.01 22.84 26.80
CA ASP A 569 39.76 23.68 27.75
C ASP A 569 40.85 22.84 28.44
N VAL A 570 42.10 23.28 28.40
CA VAL A 570 43.24 22.55 28.99
C VAL A 570 43.23 22.54 30.51
N ASN A 571 42.49 23.44 31.17
CA ASN A 571 42.51 23.58 32.63
C ASN A 571 42.21 22.24 33.34
N GLY A 572 43.15 21.78 34.18
CA GLY A 572 43.05 20.55 34.95
C GLY A 572 43.36 19.26 34.17
N PHE A 573 43.76 19.31 32.90
CA PHE A 573 44.11 18.11 32.13
C PHE A 573 45.27 17.33 32.77
N LEU A 574 46.33 18.00 33.23
CA LEU A 574 47.45 17.32 33.89
C LEU A 574 47.05 16.68 35.22
N GLU A 575 46.20 17.31 36.03
CA GLU A 575 45.75 16.73 37.30
C GLU A 575 44.86 15.51 37.06
N LYS A 576 43.88 15.64 36.16
CA LYS A 576 42.97 14.55 35.77
C LYS A 576 43.71 13.36 35.16
N ASN A 577 44.76 13.58 34.36
CA ASN A 577 45.56 12.51 33.77
C ASN A 577 46.54 11.86 34.78
N ARG A 578 46.98 12.60 35.81
CA ARG A 578 47.87 12.10 36.88
C ARG A 578 47.17 11.15 37.86
N ASP A 579 45.90 11.42 38.22
CA ASP A 579 45.09 10.66 39.20
C ASP A 579 45.87 10.25 40.47
N THR A 580 46.68 11.18 40.99
CA THR A 580 47.71 10.91 41.99
C THR A 580 47.16 10.79 43.41
N VAL A 581 46.63 9.62 43.75
CA VAL A 581 46.35 9.23 45.14
C VAL A 581 47.67 9.05 45.92
N SER A 582 47.70 9.56 47.16
CA SER A 582 48.77 9.31 48.14
C SER A 582 48.80 7.83 48.54
N LYS A 583 49.99 7.23 48.56
CA LYS A 583 50.17 5.82 48.99
C LYS A 583 49.76 5.64 50.44
N GLU A 584 49.99 6.68 51.24
CA GLU A 584 49.82 6.72 52.68
C GLU A 584 48.33 6.70 53.04
N LEU A 585 47.51 7.51 52.35
CA LEU A 585 46.05 7.44 52.46
C LEU A 585 45.49 6.07 52.02
N THR A 586 46.00 5.49 50.93
CA THR A 586 45.63 4.12 50.52
C THR A 586 46.03 3.08 51.57
N ASN A 587 47.19 3.23 52.22
CA ASN A 587 47.65 2.33 53.28
C ASN A 587 46.77 2.40 54.54
N VAL A 588 46.29 3.58 54.95
CA VAL A 588 45.31 3.70 56.05
C VAL A 588 44.03 2.93 55.72
N MET A 589 43.51 3.08 54.50
CA MET A 589 42.33 2.34 54.04
C MET A 589 42.56 0.83 53.95
N ALA A 590 43.76 0.39 53.56
CA ALA A 590 44.15 -1.02 53.54
C ALA A 590 44.36 -1.62 54.95
N GLN A 591 44.55 -0.79 55.98
CA GLN A 591 44.66 -1.25 57.37
C GLN A 591 43.30 -1.38 58.09
N SER A 592 42.22 -0.80 57.52
CA SER A 592 40.83 -0.86 58.00
C SER A 592 40.41 -2.20 58.62
N ASN A 593 39.73 -2.19 59.76
CA ASN A 593 39.16 -3.40 60.38
C ASN A 593 37.88 -3.91 59.67
N MET A 594 37.36 -3.20 58.67
CA MET A 594 36.27 -3.69 57.82
C MET A 594 36.81 -4.60 56.70
N SER A 595 36.38 -5.86 56.69
CA SER A 595 36.84 -6.88 55.74
C SER A 595 36.61 -6.49 54.27
N LEU A 596 35.47 -5.86 53.96
CA LEU A 596 35.19 -5.33 52.63
C LEU A 596 36.14 -4.21 52.23
N CYS A 597 36.45 -3.26 53.13
CA CYS A 597 37.39 -2.17 52.84
C CYS A 597 38.78 -2.71 52.51
N LYS A 598 39.27 -3.68 53.32
CA LYS A 598 40.50 -4.42 53.04
C LYS A 598 40.47 -5.11 51.67
N GLN A 599 39.39 -5.83 51.33
CA GLN A 599 39.25 -6.45 50.00
C GLN A 599 39.30 -5.42 48.87
N VAL A 600 38.48 -4.36 48.94
CA VAL A 600 38.37 -3.28 47.96
C VAL A 600 39.72 -2.59 47.71
N MET A 601 40.50 -2.31 48.76
CA MET A 601 41.83 -1.69 48.65
C MET A 601 42.92 -2.67 48.19
N SER A 602 42.77 -3.96 48.47
CA SER A 602 43.69 -5.01 48.00
C SER A 602 43.50 -5.43 46.54
N LEU A 603 42.45 -4.92 45.86
CA LEU A 603 42.27 -5.13 44.43
C LEU A 603 43.38 -4.43 43.65
N GLU A 604 44.33 -5.21 43.12
CA GLU A 604 45.23 -4.75 42.06
C GLU A 604 44.43 -4.15 40.88
N GLU A 605 45.05 -3.30 40.07
CA GLU A 605 44.45 -2.80 38.83
C GLU A 605 44.53 -3.88 37.73
N VAL A 606 43.81 -4.98 37.98
CA VAL A 606 43.66 -6.10 37.06
C VAL A 606 42.75 -5.68 35.91
N ASP A 607 43.35 -5.42 34.76
CA ASP A 607 42.63 -5.19 33.52
C ASP A 607 41.84 -6.46 33.16
N THR A 608 40.50 -6.40 33.26
CA THR A 608 39.58 -7.56 33.32
C THR A 608 39.53 -8.42 32.05
N LEU A 609 40.34 -8.07 31.05
CA LEU A 609 40.47 -8.74 29.75
C LEU A 609 41.76 -9.58 29.67
N SER A 610 42.75 -9.34 30.53
CA SER A 610 44.05 -10.03 30.51
C SER A 610 43.99 -11.52 30.86
N THR A 611 42.90 -12.00 31.48
CA THR A 611 42.77 -13.41 31.89
C THR A 611 42.50 -14.39 30.74
N ASP A 612 41.91 -13.90 29.65
CA ASP A 612 41.44 -14.76 28.55
C ASP A 612 42.55 -15.01 27.51
N ALA A 613 43.38 -14.00 27.24
CA ALA A 613 44.44 -14.08 26.23
C ALA A 613 45.61 -14.99 26.64
N ASN A 614 45.93 -15.07 27.94
CA ASN A 614 47.25 -15.50 28.43
C ASN A 614 47.40 -17.02 28.66
N LYS A 615 46.62 -17.88 27.97
CA LYS A 615 46.62 -19.34 28.18
C LYS A 615 46.69 -20.24 26.94
N ASN A 616 46.41 -19.75 25.73
CA ASN A 616 46.31 -20.59 24.52
C ASN A 616 47.21 -20.09 23.36
N THR A 617 48.53 -20.28 23.46
CA THR A 617 49.45 -20.12 22.31
C THR A 617 50.49 -21.24 22.23
N THR A 618 50.04 -22.46 21.94
CA THR A 618 50.91 -23.55 21.49
C THR A 618 50.58 -23.94 20.05
N THR A 619 51.58 -23.83 19.18
CA THR A 619 51.69 -24.41 17.82
C THR A 619 50.85 -23.83 16.66
N LEU A 620 51.54 -23.75 15.50
CA LEU A 620 51.06 -23.70 14.11
C LEU A 620 50.32 -22.44 13.60
N GLY A 621 50.83 -21.88 12.48
CA GLY A 621 50.19 -20.78 11.73
C GLY A 621 51.12 -19.58 11.46
N GLY A 622 52.13 -19.72 10.60
CA GLY A 622 53.14 -18.68 10.38
C GLY A 622 52.72 -17.57 9.41
N ARG A 623 53.06 -16.31 9.75
CA ARG A 623 53.29 -15.24 8.77
C ARG A 623 54.65 -14.59 9.04
N VAL A 624 55.53 -14.64 8.04
CA VAL A 624 56.86 -14.01 8.09
C VAL A 624 56.71 -12.52 7.79
N VAL A 625 57.20 -11.67 8.69
CA VAL A 625 57.46 -10.25 8.41
C VAL A 625 58.96 -10.02 8.53
N ILE A 626 59.59 -9.61 7.43
CA ILE A 626 61.04 -9.48 7.32
C ILE A 626 61.49 -8.15 7.96
N SER A 627 62.02 -8.21 9.19
CA SER A 627 62.72 -7.07 9.79
C SER A 627 64.20 -7.06 9.37
N ALA A 628 64.61 -6.01 8.67
CA ALA A 628 65.92 -5.91 8.02
C ALA A 628 67.04 -5.52 9.00
N ASN A 629 67.43 -6.44 9.90
CA ASN A 629 68.55 -6.28 10.82
C ASN A 629 69.92 -6.29 10.09
N ARG A 630 70.31 -5.17 9.48
CA ARG A 630 71.66 -4.99 8.91
C ARG A 630 72.64 -4.56 9.99
N LYS A 631 73.52 -5.46 10.41
CA LYS A 631 74.62 -5.15 11.34
C LYS A 631 75.59 -4.13 10.73
N GLN A 632 75.90 -3.08 11.47
CA GLN A 632 77.21 -2.43 11.43
C GLN A 632 77.68 -2.19 12.86
N GLN A 633 78.84 -2.74 13.20
CA GLN A 633 79.59 -2.36 14.38
C GLN A 633 80.54 -1.24 13.98
N LEU A 634 80.55 -0.13 14.72
CA LEU A 634 81.76 0.62 15.05
C LEU A 634 81.45 1.61 16.18
N ASN A 635 82.48 1.84 16.98
CA ASN A 635 82.50 2.50 18.28
C ASN A 635 81.76 3.86 18.34
N GLU A 636 81.04 4.13 19.44
CA GLU A 636 81.52 5.12 20.42
C GLU A 636 80.74 5.11 21.76
N THR A 637 81.31 5.74 22.79
CA THR A 637 80.91 5.61 24.19
C THR A 637 79.84 6.60 24.63
N ARG A 638 78.58 6.17 24.64
CA ARG A 638 77.54 6.77 25.51
C ARG A 638 76.80 5.71 26.31
N ARG A 639 76.88 5.80 27.63
CA ARG A 639 76.08 4.98 28.56
C ARG A 639 74.59 5.26 28.30
N ARG A 640 73.85 4.30 27.76
CA ARG A 640 72.38 4.36 27.78
C ARG A 640 71.93 4.25 29.24
N VAL A 641 71.44 5.36 29.79
CA VAL A 641 70.62 5.32 31.00
C VAL A 641 69.40 4.46 30.69
N VAL A 642 69.21 3.39 31.45
CA VAL A 642 67.98 2.60 31.41
C VAL A 642 66.94 3.39 32.20
N PRO A 643 65.83 3.86 31.59
CA PRO A 643 64.77 4.50 32.36
C PRO A 643 64.14 3.45 33.29
N SER A 644 64.00 3.80 34.57
CA SER A 644 63.44 2.94 35.60
C SER A 644 61.97 2.60 35.29
N LYS A 645 61.64 1.30 35.25
CA LYS A 645 60.27 0.78 35.08
C LYS A 645 59.42 0.93 36.35
N GLN A 646 59.41 2.12 36.98
CA GLN A 646 58.66 2.41 38.22
C GLN A 646 58.05 3.82 38.25
N HIS A 647 57.60 4.34 37.10
CA HIS A 647 56.67 5.47 37.07
C HIS A 647 55.23 4.96 36.90
N LYS A 648 54.28 5.57 37.61
CA LYS A 648 52.84 5.21 37.54
C LYS A 648 52.32 5.35 36.11
N LYS A 649 51.39 4.48 35.70
CA LYS A 649 50.58 4.74 34.49
C LYS A 649 49.66 5.95 34.73
N THR A 650 49.41 6.72 33.68
CA THR A 650 48.43 7.81 33.65
C THR A 650 47.04 7.29 33.28
N VAL A 651 46.00 8.09 33.49
CA VAL A 651 44.63 7.73 33.10
C VAL A 651 44.52 7.55 31.59
N GLY A 652 45.16 8.42 30.80
CA GLY A 652 45.22 8.33 29.34
C GLY A 652 45.89 7.05 28.86
N SER A 653 47.00 6.64 29.49
CA SER A 653 47.68 5.37 29.18
C SER A 653 46.84 4.15 29.54
N GLN A 654 46.24 4.11 30.73
CA GLN A 654 45.32 3.03 31.13
C GLN A 654 44.11 2.94 30.19
N PHE A 655 43.54 4.09 29.83
CA PHE A 655 42.41 4.16 28.93
C PHE A 655 42.76 3.66 27.52
N GLN A 656 43.90 4.10 26.95
CA GLN A 656 44.38 3.64 25.64
C GLN A 656 44.54 2.11 25.59
N GLU A 657 45.14 1.50 26.62
CA GLU A 657 45.26 0.04 26.75
C GLU A 657 43.87 -0.64 26.79
N SER A 658 42.96 -0.15 27.65
CA SER A 658 41.61 -0.73 27.79
C SER A 658 40.76 -0.60 26.51
N LEU A 659 40.91 0.50 25.78
CA LEU A 659 40.21 0.76 24.52
C LEU A 659 40.77 -0.10 23.39
N ALA A 660 42.10 -0.25 23.29
CA ALA A 660 42.73 -1.16 22.35
C ALA A 660 42.30 -2.62 22.60
N SER A 661 42.17 -3.02 23.87
CA SER A 661 41.69 -4.35 24.27
C SER A 661 40.21 -4.58 23.92
N LEU A 662 39.35 -3.57 24.13
CA LEU A 662 37.95 -3.60 23.67
C LEU A 662 37.85 -3.70 22.14
N ILE A 663 38.55 -2.84 21.39
CA ILE A 663 38.53 -2.82 19.93
C ILE A 663 39.07 -4.14 19.35
N SER A 664 40.15 -4.70 19.93
CA SER A 664 40.66 -6.04 19.59
C SER A 664 39.60 -7.14 19.81
N THR A 665 38.88 -7.09 20.95
CA THR A 665 37.77 -8.01 21.24
C THR A 665 36.65 -7.88 20.22
N LEU A 666 36.28 -6.65 19.82
CA LEU A 666 35.22 -6.40 18.85
C LEU A 666 35.63 -6.81 17.42
N HIS A 667 36.90 -6.65 17.02
CA HIS A 667 37.43 -7.16 15.74
C HIS A 667 37.41 -8.70 15.66
N ALA A 668 37.44 -9.40 16.79
CA ALA A 668 37.26 -10.85 16.88
C ALA A 668 35.78 -11.30 16.90
N THR A 669 34.84 -10.38 16.67
CA THR A 669 33.40 -10.65 16.55
C THR A 669 32.84 -10.13 15.23
N THR A 670 31.65 -10.60 14.85
CA THR A 670 30.81 -9.97 13.81
C THR A 670 29.93 -8.89 14.46
N PRO A 671 30.16 -7.57 14.19
CA PRO A 671 29.41 -6.50 14.82
C PRO A 671 28.12 -6.10 14.07
N HIS A 672 27.05 -5.94 14.84
CA HIS A 672 25.74 -5.44 14.45
C HIS A 672 25.52 -4.05 15.08
N TYR A 673 24.98 -3.08 14.33
CA TYR A 673 24.97 -1.68 14.76
C TYR A 673 23.57 -1.12 15.02
N VAL A 674 23.39 -0.51 16.20
CA VAL A 674 22.21 0.27 16.57
C VAL A 674 22.62 1.72 16.77
N ARG A 675 21.98 2.63 16.04
CA ARG A 675 22.17 4.08 16.17
C ARG A 675 20.88 4.70 16.73
N CYS A 676 20.94 5.06 18.02
CA CYS A 676 19.87 5.68 18.77
C CYS A 676 19.84 7.20 18.56
N ILE A 677 18.66 7.78 18.32
CA ILE A 677 18.45 9.20 18.01
C ILE A 677 17.45 9.83 19.00
N LYS A 678 17.84 10.95 19.62
CA LYS A 678 17.01 11.81 20.47
C LYS A 678 16.26 12.83 19.60
N PRO A 679 14.92 12.77 19.45
CA PRO A 679 14.20 13.58 18.45
C PRO A 679 13.90 15.03 18.86
N ASN A 680 13.97 15.35 20.16
CA ASN A 680 13.81 16.70 20.72
C ASN A 680 14.47 16.76 22.11
N ASP A 681 14.89 17.94 22.57
CA ASP A 681 15.45 18.09 23.92
C ASP A 681 14.41 18.17 25.06
N ASP A 682 13.17 18.62 24.77
CA ASP A 682 12.08 18.80 25.75
C ASP A 682 11.50 17.50 26.34
N LYS A 683 12.03 16.32 25.96
CA LYS A 683 11.53 14.99 26.35
C LYS A 683 10.04 14.75 26.00
N THR A 684 9.55 15.41 24.95
CA THR A 684 8.13 15.37 24.53
C THR A 684 7.85 14.24 23.54
N ALA A 685 6.72 13.55 23.73
CA ALA A 685 6.31 12.40 22.93
C ALA A 685 6.15 12.76 21.45
N PHE A 686 6.81 12.01 20.57
CA PHE A 686 6.78 12.16 19.10
C PHE A 686 7.08 13.55 18.51
N LYS A 687 7.55 14.54 19.29
CA LYS A 687 8.01 15.84 18.76
C LYS A 687 9.30 15.66 17.97
N TRP A 688 9.37 16.27 16.78
CA TRP A 688 10.48 16.18 15.84
C TRP A 688 11.21 17.52 15.70
N GLU A 689 12.51 17.53 16.00
CA GLU A 689 13.39 18.70 15.94
C GLU A 689 14.48 18.52 14.86
N THR A 690 14.24 19.08 13.68
CA THR A 690 15.02 18.73 12.48
C THR A 690 16.51 19.06 12.58
N ALA A 691 16.88 20.17 13.21
CA ALA A 691 18.28 20.57 13.38
C ALA A 691 19.06 19.61 14.31
N LYS A 692 18.51 19.28 15.47
CA LYS A 692 19.12 18.34 16.42
C LYS A 692 19.21 16.91 15.85
N ILE A 693 18.19 16.49 15.11
CA ILE A 693 18.18 15.17 14.45
C ILE A 693 19.23 15.10 13.34
N ILE A 694 19.39 16.14 12.51
CA ILE A 694 20.39 16.12 11.43
C ILE A 694 21.82 16.13 11.97
N GLN A 695 22.09 16.86 13.07
CA GLN A 695 23.39 16.83 13.76
C GLN A 695 23.69 15.42 14.26
N GLN A 696 22.74 14.75 14.94
CA GLN A 696 22.92 13.38 15.39
C GLN A 696 23.10 12.37 14.25
N LEU A 697 22.42 12.54 13.11
CA LEU A 697 22.58 11.65 11.95
C LEU A 697 23.96 11.80 11.27
N ARG A 698 24.62 12.96 11.42
CA ARG A 698 26.05 13.13 11.10
C ARG A 698 26.93 12.50 12.19
N ALA A 699 26.70 12.85 13.45
CA ALA A 699 27.45 12.38 14.63
C ALA A 699 27.41 10.86 14.87
N CYS A 700 26.38 10.16 14.38
CA CYS A 700 26.28 8.70 14.45
C CYS A 700 26.86 7.99 13.21
N GLY A 701 27.51 8.72 12.30
CA GLY A 701 28.04 8.19 11.04
C GLY A 701 26.98 7.70 10.05
N VAL A 702 25.69 7.88 10.33
CA VAL A 702 24.58 7.38 9.49
C VAL A 702 24.61 8.06 8.12
N LEU A 703 24.75 9.39 8.09
CA LEU A 703 24.82 10.14 6.83
C LEU A 703 26.10 9.86 6.02
N GLU A 704 27.21 9.52 6.67
CA GLU A 704 28.43 9.08 5.98
C GLU A 704 28.29 7.65 5.43
N THR A 705 27.62 6.75 6.16
CA THR A 705 27.25 5.42 5.65
C THR A 705 26.36 5.54 4.41
N VAL A 706 25.35 6.40 4.48
CA VAL A 706 24.46 6.79 3.37
C VAL A 706 25.26 7.35 2.19
N ARG A 707 26.30 8.18 2.44
CA ARG A 707 27.19 8.70 1.40
C ARG A 707 28.01 7.59 0.73
N ILE A 708 28.61 6.69 1.51
CA ILE A 708 29.39 5.54 1.03
C ILE A 708 28.51 4.61 0.20
N SER A 709 27.33 4.22 0.71
CA SER A 709 26.36 3.41 -0.03
C SER A 709 25.87 4.09 -1.32
N ALA A 710 25.65 5.42 -1.30
CA ALA A 710 25.26 6.19 -2.48
C ALA A 710 26.39 6.29 -3.53
N ALA A 711 27.65 6.34 -3.09
CA ALA A 711 28.86 6.32 -3.92
C ALA A 711 29.24 4.91 -4.42
N GLY A 712 28.67 3.86 -3.84
CA GLY A 712 28.68 2.48 -4.35
C GLY A 712 27.52 2.23 -5.33
N PHE A 713 26.81 1.12 -5.14
CA PHE A 713 25.60 0.74 -5.89
C PHE A 713 24.44 0.48 -4.90
N PRO A 714 23.72 1.53 -4.44
CA PRO A 714 22.75 1.41 -3.36
C PRO A 714 21.48 0.65 -3.77
N SER A 715 21.06 0.78 -5.02
CA SER A 715 19.84 0.18 -5.52
C SER A 715 20.12 -1.20 -6.11
N ARG A 716 19.76 -2.26 -5.37
CA ARG A 716 19.94 -3.66 -5.76
C ARG A 716 18.59 -4.29 -6.10
N TRP A 717 18.52 -5.07 -7.18
CA TRP A 717 17.29 -5.75 -7.64
C TRP A 717 17.58 -7.18 -8.09
N LEU A 718 16.82 -8.16 -7.60
CA LEU A 718 16.85 -9.52 -8.13
C LEU A 718 16.33 -9.55 -9.59
N TYR A 719 16.89 -10.44 -10.41
CA TYR A 719 16.48 -10.56 -11.82
C TYR A 719 14.96 -10.79 -12.03
N PRO A 720 14.25 -11.61 -11.24
CA PRO A 720 12.79 -11.77 -11.35
C PRO A 720 12.00 -10.49 -11.09
N ASP A 721 12.31 -9.78 -10.00
CA ASP A 721 11.58 -8.56 -9.63
C ASP A 721 11.80 -7.45 -10.66
N PHE A 722 13.06 -7.29 -11.10
CA PHE A 722 13.40 -6.35 -12.15
C PHE A 722 12.65 -6.68 -13.45
N TYR A 723 12.64 -7.95 -13.86
CA TYR A 723 11.92 -8.40 -15.06
C TYR A 723 10.41 -8.13 -14.95
N MET A 724 9.75 -8.58 -13.87
CA MET A 724 8.31 -8.38 -13.68
C MET A 724 7.93 -6.90 -13.63
N ARG A 725 8.75 -6.06 -12.99
CA ARG A 725 8.57 -4.61 -12.91
C ARG A 725 8.76 -3.93 -14.27
N TYR A 726 9.86 -4.23 -14.97
CA TYR A 726 10.37 -3.44 -16.10
C TYR A 726 10.21 -4.07 -17.48
N GLN A 727 9.61 -5.25 -17.64
CA GLN A 727 9.30 -5.87 -18.95
C GLN A 727 8.66 -4.92 -20.00
N LEU A 728 7.90 -3.91 -19.56
CA LEU A 728 7.29 -2.88 -20.42
C LEU A 728 8.32 -1.96 -21.13
N LEU A 729 9.58 -1.93 -20.65
CA LEU A 729 10.68 -1.18 -21.24
C LEU A 729 11.34 -1.91 -22.43
N ALA A 730 11.21 -3.23 -22.51
CA ALA A 730 11.70 -4.05 -23.61
C ALA A 730 10.73 -4.06 -24.80
N TYR A 731 11.23 -4.40 -25.99
CA TYR A 731 10.37 -4.89 -27.07
C TYR A 731 10.24 -6.41 -26.96
N ARG A 732 9.14 -6.98 -27.44
CA ARG A 732 8.85 -8.42 -27.35
C ARG A 732 9.94 -9.31 -27.97
N ASN A 733 10.69 -8.79 -28.95
CA ASN A 733 11.80 -9.46 -29.63
C ASN A 733 13.12 -9.42 -28.83
N GLN A 734 13.18 -8.67 -27.73
CA GLN A 734 14.35 -8.55 -26.84
C GLN A 734 14.17 -9.32 -25.52
N ILE A 735 13.03 -10.00 -25.37
CA ILE A 735 12.65 -10.82 -24.21
C ILE A 735 12.78 -12.28 -24.62
N ASP A 736 13.75 -12.98 -24.04
CA ASP A 736 13.71 -14.42 -23.94
C ASP A 736 13.00 -14.82 -22.63
N LYS A 737 12.15 -15.84 -22.70
CA LYS A 737 11.50 -16.43 -21.51
C LYS A 737 12.37 -17.46 -20.82
N ASN A 738 13.34 -18.04 -21.54
CA ASN A 738 14.22 -19.08 -21.03
C ASN A 738 15.41 -18.46 -20.29
N ASP A 739 15.92 -17.32 -20.75
CA ASP A 739 16.93 -16.52 -20.04
C ASP A 739 16.38 -15.15 -19.61
N MET A 740 15.96 -15.10 -18.35
CA MET A 740 15.49 -13.88 -17.67
C MET A 740 16.65 -12.89 -17.39
N LYS A 741 17.87 -13.38 -17.19
CA LYS A 741 19.07 -12.57 -16.91
C LYS A 741 19.51 -11.80 -18.17
N LEU A 742 19.51 -12.46 -19.33
CA LEU A 742 19.72 -11.83 -20.63
C LEU A 742 18.61 -10.81 -20.95
N SER A 743 17.34 -11.16 -20.70
CA SER A 743 16.22 -10.23 -20.85
C SER A 743 16.36 -8.96 -20.00
N CYS A 744 16.86 -9.07 -18.76
CA CYS A 744 17.15 -7.91 -17.91
C CYS A 744 18.34 -7.09 -18.44
N ARG A 745 19.43 -7.75 -18.88
CA ARG A 745 20.57 -7.08 -19.52
C ARG A 745 20.12 -6.25 -20.74
N ASN A 746 19.27 -6.82 -21.59
CA ASN A 746 18.69 -6.15 -22.76
C ASN A 746 17.82 -4.93 -22.39
N ILE A 747 17.12 -4.96 -21.24
CA ILE A 747 16.36 -3.80 -20.75
C ILE A 747 17.30 -2.68 -20.30
N VAL A 748 18.34 -3.00 -19.52
CA VAL A 748 19.26 -2.00 -18.96
C VAL A 748 20.09 -1.34 -20.06
N LEU A 749 20.78 -2.12 -20.90
CA LEU A 749 21.64 -1.63 -22.01
C LEU A 749 20.91 -0.69 -22.99
N LYS A 750 19.59 -0.87 -23.14
CA LYS A 750 18.74 -0.07 -24.04
C LYS A 750 18.45 1.34 -23.51
N TRP A 751 18.46 1.54 -22.19
CA TRP A 751 18.05 2.79 -21.54
C TRP A 751 19.18 3.46 -20.75
N ILE A 752 20.17 2.69 -20.30
CA ILE A 752 21.37 3.19 -19.61
C ILE A 752 22.57 2.73 -20.43
N GLN A 753 23.12 3.65 -21.23
CA GLN A 753 24.26 3.38 -22.12
C GLN A 753 25.63 3.53 -21.42
N ASP A 754 25.64 4.15 -20.24
CA ASP A 754 26.83 4.41 -19.45
C ASP A 754 27.07 3.23 -18.50
N GLU A 755 28.17 2.50 -18.73
CA GLU A 755 28.47 1.29 -17.98
C GLU A 755 28.80 1.55 -16.51
N ASP A 756 29.30 2.71 -16.09
CA ASP A 756 29.52 2.97 -14.64
C ASP A 756 28.20 3.00 -13.86
N LYS A 757 27.09 3.29 -14.54
CA LYS A 757 25.78 3.46 -13.90
C LYS A 757 25.12 2.14 -13.44
N TYR A 758 25.66 0.98 -13.81
CA TYR A 758 25.17 -0.33 -13.40
C TYR A 758 26.24 -1.44 -13.40
N ARG A 759 25.99 -2.50 -12.64
CA ARG A 759 26.74 -3.77 -12.68
C ARG A 759 25.76 -4.95 -12.67
N PHE A 760 26.09 -6.02 -13.42
CA PHE A 760 25.31 -7.25 -13.46
C PHE A 760 26.00 -8.32 -12.62
N GLY A 761 25.47 -8.60 -11.43
CA GLY A 761 25.99 -9.63 -10.55
C GLY A 761 25.55 -11.04 -10.94
N ASN A 762 25.82 -12.00 -10.06
CA ASN A 762 25.41 -13.38 -10.17
C ASN A 762 23.88 -13.54 -10.03
N THR A 763 23.28 -13.00 -8.99
CA THR A 763 21.84 -13.10 -8.67
C THR A 763 21.08 -11.76 -8.78
N GLN A 764 21.78 -10.63 -8.75
CA GLN A 764 21.20 -9.29 -8.70
C GLN A 764 21.74 -8.34 -9.78
N ILE A 765 21.03 -7.23 -9.97
CA ILE A 765 21.45 -6.06 -10.75
C ILE A 765 21.69 -4.91 -9.77
N PHE A 766 22.86 -4.30 -9.88
CA PHE A 766 23.34 -3.22 -9.03
C PHE A 766 23.28 -1.92 -9.81
N PHE A 767 22.65 -0.89 -9.24
CA PHE A 767 22.46 0.42 -9.86
C PHE A 767 23.04 1.53 -8.99
N ARG A 768 23.70 2.51 -9.64
CA ARG A 768 24.07 3.78 -9.00
C ARG A 768 22.81 4.54 -8.54
N ALA A 769 22.99 5.53 -7.66
CA ALA A 769 21.91 6.43 -7.27
C ALA A 769 21.19 7.06 -8.49
N GLY A 770 19.88 7.24 -8.35
CA GLY A 770 18.97 7.85 -9.33
C GLY A 770 18.55 6.98 -10.51
N GLN A 771 19.23 5.87 -10.82
CA GLN A 771 18.95 5.11 -12.05
C GLN A 771 17.60 4.40 -12.02
N VAL A 772 17.18 3.87 -10.87
CA VAL A 772 15.86 3.24 -10.68
C VAL A 772 14.72 4.26 -10.86
N ALA A 773 14.91 5.49 -10.38
CA ALA A 773 13.95 6.58 -10.61
C ALA A 773 13.89 7.00 -12.09
N TYR A 774 15.02 7.05 -12.78
CA TYR A 774 15.06 7.26 -14.23
C TYR A 774 14.28 6.16 -14.99
N LEU A 775 14.47 4.88 -14.64
CA LEU A 775 13.74 3.77 -15.26
C LEU A 775 12.22 3.83 -14.98
N GLU A 776 11.77 4.21 -13.79
CA GLU A 776 10.33 4.44 -13.53
C GLU A 776 9.79 5.67 -14.29
N GLN A 777 10.57 6.73 -14.44
CA GLN A 777 10.19 7.91 -15.24
C GLN A 777 10.03 7.56 -16.72
N VAL A 778 10.95 6.78 -17.29
CA VAL A 778 10.81 6.21 -18.64
C VAL A 778 9.57 5.30 -18.73
N ARG A 779 9.36 4.42 -17.75
CA ARG A 779 8.20 3.51 -17.67
C ARG A 779 6.87 4.27 -17.55
N ALA A 780 6.83 5.41 -16.84
CA ALA A 780 5.68 6.30 -16.76
C ALA A 780 5.40 6.99 -18.11
N ASN A 781 6.44 7.52 -18.77
CA ASN A 781 6.34 8.14 -20.08
C ASN A 781 5.88 7.15 -21.17
N LEU A 782 6.38 5.91 -21.16
CA LEU A 782 5.89 4.86 -22.07
C LEU A 782 4.43 4.47 -21.78
N ARG A 783 4.04 4.28 -20.51
CA ARG A 783 2.62 4.06 -20.14
C ARG A 783 1.72 5.18 -20.70
N LYS A 784 2.10 6.44 -20.49
CA LYS A 784 1.39 7.62 -21.01
C LYS A 784 1.29 7.62 -22.55
N LYS A 785 2.38 7.26 -23.26
CA LYS A 785 2.40 7.12 -24.73
C LYS A 785 1.45 6.04 -25.23
N TYR A 786 1.50 4.83 -24.67
CA TYR A 786 0.64 3.72 -25.08
C TYR A 786 -0.84 3.97 -24.74
N ILE A 787 -1.15 4.53 -23.57
CA ILE A 787 -2.52 4.96 -23.21
C ILE A 787 -3.04 5.99 -24.22
N THR A 788 -2.23 6.97 -24.62
CA THR A 788 -2.61 7.97 -25.63
C THR A 788 -2.91 7.34 -27.00
N ILE A 789 -2.13 6.33 -27.41
CA ILE A 789 -2.37 5.57 -28.64
C ILE A 789 -3.72 4.83 -28.56
N VAL A 790 -3.97 4.08 -27.48
CA VAL A 790 -5.25 3.37 -27.26
C VAL A 790 -6.43 4.35 -27.26
N GLN A 791 -6.32 5.47 -26.54
CA GLN A 791 -7.35 6.52 -26.55
C GLN A 791 -7.60 7.08 -27.96
N SER A 792 -6.58 7.26 -28.79
CA SER A 792 -6.76 7.74 -30.17
C SER A 792 -7.51 6.72 -31.04
N VAL A 793 -7.21 5.43 -30.91
CA VAL A 793 -7.90 4.34 -31.62
C VAL A 793 -9.36 4.22 -31.16
N VAL A 794 -9.63 4.26 -29.85
CA VAL A 794 -10.99 4.22 -29.29
C VAL A 794 -11.81 5.45 -29.72
N ARG A 795 -11.24 6.66 -29.66
CA ARG A 795 -11.90 7.89 -30.15
C ARG A 795 -12.21 7.79 -31.64
N ARG A 796 -11.28 7.27 -32.47
CA ARG A 796 -11.49 7.03 -33.91
C ARG A 796 -12.60 6.00 -34.14
N PHE A 797 -12.62 4.90 -33.40
CA PHE A 797 -13.65 3.86 -33.49
C PHE A 797 -15.05 4.41 -33.17
N ILE A 798 -15.21 5.12 -32.05
CA ILE A 798 -16.48 5.73 -31.63
C ILE A 798 -16.98 6.70 -32.70
N LYS A 799 -16.12 7.62 -33.17
CA LYS A 799 -16.49 8.60 -34.21
C LYS A 799 -16.81 7.94 -35.55
N ARG A 800 -16.05 6.92 -35.99
CA ARG A 800 -16.34 6.14 -37.22
C ARG A 800 -17.67 5.39 -37.11
N ARG A 801 -17.95 4.74 -35.98
CA ARG A 801 -19.22 4.01 -35.75
C ARG A 801 -20.42 4.96 -35.75
N ARG A 802 -20.30 6.16 -35.17
CA ARG A 802 -21.33 7.22 -35.23
C ARG A 802 -21.53 7.76 -36.65
N TYR A 803 -20.45 7.99 -37.40
CA TYR A 803 -20.52 8.42 -38.80
C TYR A 803 -21.21 7.39 -39.70
N LEU A 804 -20.84 6.10 -39.59
CA LEU A 804 -21.46 5.04 -40.39
C LEU A 804 -22.95 4.84 -40.05
N LYS A 805 -23.35 4.93 -38.77
CA LYS A 805 -24.77 4.96 -38.38
C LYS A 805 -25.51 6.12 -39.07
N LEU A 806 -24.94 7.33 -39.03
CA LEU A 806 -25.55 8.52 -39.64
C LEU A 806 -25.67 8.38 -41.17
N GLN A 807 -24.63 7.88 -41.84
CA GLN A 807 -24.63 7.62 -43.28
C GLN A 807 -25.70 6.60 -43.70
N ALA A 808 -25.90 5.55 -42.90
CA ALA A 808 -26.95 4.56 -43.14
C ALA A 808 -28.35 5.16 -42.99
N ILE A 809 -28.59 5.96 -41.93
CA ILE A 809 -29.86 6.67 -41.70
C ILE A 809 -30.17 7.63 -42.86
N ILE A 810 -29.22 8.49 -43.24
CA ILE A 810 -29.37 9.41 -44.38
C ILE A 810 -29.67 8.64 -45.67
N SER A 811 -28.98 7.53 -45.93
CA SER A 811 -29.23 6.69 -47.12
C SER A 811 -30.64 6.06 -47.11
N GLY A 812 -31.13 5.66 -45.92
CA GLY A 812 -32.49 5.14 -45.73
C GLY A 812 -33.56 6.19 -45.97
N ILE A 813 -33.37 7.41 -45.47
CA ILE A 813 -34.26 8.56 -45.69
C ILE A 813 -34.27 8.96 -47.16
N GLN A 814 -33.10 9.08 -47.80
CA GLN A 814 -32.99 9.38 -49.23
C GLN A 814 -33.69 8.33 -50.11
N ARG A 815 -33.60 7.04 -49.76
CA ARG A 815 -34.31 5.95 -50.44
C ARG A 815 -35.83 6.11 -50.30
N HIS A 816 -36.33 6.40 -49.10
CA HIS A 816 -37.76 6.64 -48.86
C HIS A 816 -38.28 7.88 -49.58
N ALA A 817 -37.55 9.00 -49.54
CA ALA A 817 -37.92 10.24 -50.22
C ALA A 817 -37.98 10.07 -51.75
N ARG A 818 -36.98 9.40 -52.36
CA ARG A 818 -36.99 9.06 -53.79
C ARG A 818 -38.18 8.17 -54.14
N GLY A 819 -38.48 7.16 -53.33
CA GLY A 819 -39.64 6.28 -53.51
C GLY A 819 -40.97 7.01 -53.36
N TYR A 820 -41.09 7.96 -52.42
CA TYR A 820 -42.27 8.79 -52.23
C TYR A 820 -42.50 9.72 -53.42
N MET A 821 -41.48 10.45 -53.87
CA MET A 821 -41.58 11.30 -55.07
C MET A 821 -41.99 10.51 -56.32
N ALA A 822 -41.46 9.29 -56.49
CA ALA A 822 -41.86 8.41 -57.58
C ALA A 822 -43.34 7.99 -57.47
N ARG A 823 -43.83 7.64 -56.27
CA ARG A 823 -45.25 7.32 -56.03
C ARG A 823 -46.17 8.51 -56.30
N VAL A 824 -45.83 9.71 -55.80
CA VAL A 824 -46.61 10.94 -56.04
C VAL A 824 -46.67 11.27 -57.54
N ARG A 825 -45.54 11.17 -58.26
CA ARG A 825 -45.51 11.37 -59.71
C ARG A 825 -46.35 10.34 -60.47
N ALA A 826 -46.27 9.06 -60.08
CA ALA A 826 -47.09 7.99 -60.67
C ALA A 826 -48.59 8.19 -60.41
N GLN A 827 -48.95 8.60 -59.20
CA GLN A 827 -50.34 8.89 -58.83
C GLN A 827 -50.91 10.06 -59.63
N LYS A 828 -50.17 11.17 -59.74
CA LYS A 828 -50.60 12.33 -60.54
C LYS A 828 -50.75 12.00 -62.04
N MET A 829 -49.92 11.10 -62.58
CA MET A 829 -50.09 10.57 -63.94
C MET A 829 -51.33 9.66 -64.07
N ARG A 830 -51.67 8.86 -63.05
CA ARG A 830 -52.91 8.06 -63.02
C ARG A 830 -54.15 8.96 -62.99
N GLU A 831 -54.15 10.00 -62.18
CA GLU A 831 -55.25 10.98 -62.06
C GLU A 831 -55.49 11.71 -63.39
N VAL A 832 -54.43 12.23 -64.02
CA VAL A 832 -54.53 12.85 -65.35
C VAL A 832 -55.05 11.85 -66.39
N ARG A 833 -54.56 10.61 -66.39
CA ARG A 833 -55.05 9.55 -67.28
C ARG A 833 -56.53 9.22 -67.04
N ALA A 834 -56.97 9.15 -65.78
CA ALA A 834 -58.37 8.92 -65.43
C ALA A 834 -59.27 10.08 -65.88
N ALA A 835 -58.86 11.34 -65.66
CA ALA A 835 -59.58 12.53 -66.14
C ALA A 835 -59.67 12.58 -67.68
N LEU A 836 -58.61 12.21 -68.39
CA LEU A 836 -58.62 12.09 -69.86
C LEU A 836 -59.55 10.97 -70.34
N ILE A 837 -59.58 9.82 -69.66
CA ILE A 837 -60.49 8.70 -69.98
C ILE A 837 -61.96 9.10 -69.74
N LEU A 838 -62.28 9.67 -68.58
CA LEU A 838 -63.62 10.12 -68.23
C LEU A 838 -64.11 11.21 -69.20
N SER A 839 -63.29 12.21 -69.50
CA SER A 839 -63.65 13.27 -70.44
C SER A 839 -63.77 12.77 -71.89
N LYS A 840 -62.96 11.79 -72.32
CA LYS A 840 -63.11 11.09 -73.61
C LYS A 840 -64.49 10.42 -73.72
N TYR A 841 -64.86 9.60 -72.74
CA TYR A 841 -66.15 8.90 -72.76
C TYR A 841 -67.35 9.86 -72.61
N ALA A 842 -67.27 10.86 -71.73
CA ALA A 842 -68.34 11.85 -71.56
C ALA A 842 -68.57 12.67 -72.84
N ARG A 843 -67.51 13.17 -73.49
CA ARG A 843 -67.60 13.88 -74.78
C ARG A 843 -68.20 12.98 -75.87
N GLY A 844 -67.72 11.74 -75.97
CA GLY A 844 -68.25 10.75 -76.94
C GLY A 844 -69.74 10.47 -76.76
N TRP A 845 -70.18 10.24 -75.52
CA TRP A 845 -71.59 10.02 -75.19
C TRP A 845 -72.46 11.25 -75.46
N LEU A 846 -72.01 12.45 -75.09
CA LEU A 846 -72.73 13.70 -75.36
C LEU A 846 -72.91 13.94 -76.87
N CYS A 847 -71.87 13.73 -77.68
CA CYS A 847 -71.96 13.84 -79.13
C CYS A 847 -72.91 12.77 -79.73
N ARG A 848 -72.78 11.50 -79.32
CA ARG A 848 -73.69 10.42 -79.77
C ARG A 848 -75.15 10.70 -79.38
N ARG A 849 -75.42 11.23 -78.18
CA ARG A 849 -76.76 11.63 -77.71
C ARG A 849 -77.30 12.90 -78.39
N ARG A 850 -76.45 13.76 -78.95
CA ARG A 850 -76.88 14.86 -79.84
C ARG A 850 -77.24 14.31 -81.23
N TYR A 851 -76.37 13.51 -81.83
CA TYR A 851 -76.56 12.91 -83.16
C TYR A 851 -77.82 12.03 -83.22
N LEU A 852 -78.00 11.10 -82.28
CA LEU A 852 -79.18 10.21 -82.27
C LEU A 852 -80.50 10.98 -82.13
N ARG A 853 -80.54 12.08 -81.36
CA ARG A 853 -81.72 12.94 -81.29
C ARG A 853 -82.02 13.61 -82.62
N LEU A 854 -81.00 14.12 -83.31
CA LEU A 854 -81.17 14.69 -84.66
C LEU A 854 -81.71 13.63 -85.64
N CYS A 855 -81.14 12.42 -85.64
CA CYS A 855 -81.61 11.32 -86.47
C CYS A 855 -83.07 10.95 -86.20
N HIS A 856 -83.48 10.86 -84.92
CA HIS A 856 -84.87 10.55 -84.56
C HIS A 856 -85.84 11.67 -84.99
N SER A 857 -85.46 12.94 -84.81
CA SER A 857 -86.26 14.09 -85.27
C SER A 857 -86.42 14.10 -86.79
N VAL A 858 -85.33 13.89 -87.55
CA VAL A 858 -85.34 13.82 -89.02
C VAL A 858 -86.17 12.63 -89.51
N ALA A 859 -86.03 11.45 -88.89
CA ALA A 859 -86.83 10.27 -89.21
C ALA A 859 -88.34 10.51 -88.99
N GLY A 860 -88.73 11.16 -87.89
CA GLY A 860 -90.12 11.54 -87.63
C GLY A 860 -90.68 12.51 -88.67
N ILE A 861 -89.91 13.52 -89.06
CA ILE A 861 -90.28 14.47 -90.13
C ILE A 861 -90.44 13.73 -91.47
N GLN A 862 -89.51 12.84 -91.83
CA GLN A 862 -89.59 12.03 -93.05
C GLN A 862 -90.80 11.08 -93.05
N GLN A 863 -91.12 10.45 -91.91
CA GLN A 863 -92.29 9.59 -91.75
C GLN A 863 -93.58 10.39 -91.95
N TYR A 864 -93.69 11.58 -91.34
CA TYR A 864 -94.85 12.47 -91.52
C TYR A 864 -94.99 12.93 -92.98
N ALA A 865 -93.90 13.36 -93.62
CA ALA A 865 -93.89 13.81 -95.01
C ALA A 865 -94.29 12.68 -95.99
N ARG A 866 -93.76 11.47 -95.82
CA ARG A 866 -94.16 10.28 -96.60
C ARG A 866 -95.65 9.96 -96.41
N GLY A 867 -96.14 10.01 -95.17
CA GLY A 867 -97.56 9.82 -94.87
C GLY A 867 -98.48 10.92 -95.41
N MET A 868 -98.01 12.17 -95.52
CA MET A 868 -98.75 13.26 -96.19
C MET A 868 -98.81 13.04 -97.71
N LEU A 869 -97.69 12.67 -98.34
CA LEU A 869 -97.62 12.41 -99.78
C LEU A 869 -98.54 11.25 -100.21
N ALA A 870 -98.56 10.16 -99.42
CA ALA A 870 -99.47 9.04 -99.64
C ALA A 870 -100.95 9.45 -99.56
N ARG A 871 -101.32 10.24 -98.55
CA ARG A 871 -102.70 10.77 -98.41
C ARG A 871 -103.10 11.69 -99.56
N LYS A 872 -102.18 12.55 -100.06
CA LYS A 872 -102.44 13.40 -101.24
C LYS A 872 -102.70 12.57 -102.51
N ARG A 873 -101.95 11.48 -102.72
CA ARG A 873 -102.19 10.52 -103.82
C ARG A 873 -103.55 9.82 -103.67
N PHE A 874 -103.90 9.38 -102.46
CA PHE A 874 -105.19 8.72 -102.20
C PHE A 874 -106.39 9.62 -102.50
N TYR A 875 -106.37 10.90 -102.11
CA TYR A 875 -107.48 11.82 -102.41
C TYR A 875 -107.66 12.04 -103.92
N ALA A 876 -106.58 12.25 -104.67
CA ALA A 876 -106.67 12.38 -106.14
C ALA A 876 -107.27 11.12 -106.80
N MET A 877 -106.87 9.94 -106.34
CA MET A 877 -107.41 8.65 -106.82
C MET A 877 -108.90 8.47 -106.47
N ARG A 878 -109.30 8.86 -105.25
CA ARG A 878 -110.70 8.86 -104.79
C ARG A 878 -111.57 9.76 -105.68
N ASP A 879 -111.09 10.96 -105.99
CA ASP A 879 -111.89 11.97 -106.69
C ASP A 879 -112.06 11.61 -108.17
N TYR A 880 -111.03 11.03 -108.80
CA TYR A 880 -111.17 10.35 -110.10
C TYR A 880 -112.23 9.24 -110.06
N TYR A 881 -112.21 8.38 -109.03
CA TYR A 881 -113.19 7.30 -108.88
C TYR A 881 -114.63 7.82 -108.69
N ARG A 882 -114.82 8.96 -108.01
CA ARG A 882 -116.12 9.63 -107.91
C ARG A 882 -116.59 10.20 -109.25
N ALA A 883 -115.70 10.78 -110.05
CA ALA A 883 -116.04 11.23 -111.41
C ALA A 883 -116.53 10.06 -112.29
N VAL A 884 -115.85 8.90 -112.24
CA VAL A 884 -116.26 7.68 -112.95
C VAL A 884 -117.62 7.17 -112.48
N GLN A 885 -117.92 7.21 -111.18
CA GLN A 885 -119.25 6.84 -110.64
C GLN A 885 -120.37 7.74 -111.19
N ILE A 886 -120.15 9.05 -111.27
CA ILE A 886 -121.12 10.00 -111.85
C ILE A 886 -121.33 9.73 -113.34
N GLN A 887 -120.25 9.55 -114.11
CA GLN A 887 -120.32 9.21 -115.54
C GLN A 887 -121.10 7.91 -115.79
N ARG A 888 -120.93 6.88 -114.93
CA ARG A 888 -121.69 5.62 -115.00
C ARG A 888 -123.20 5.86 -114.86
N PHE A 889 -123.61 6.69 -113.88
CA PHE A 889 -125.02 7.00 -113.66
C PHE A 889 -125.64 7.79 -114.83
N VAL A 890 -124.95 8.82 -115.34
CA VAL A 890 -125.45 9.63 -116.48
C VAL A 890 -125.66 8.77 -117.74
N ARG A 891 -124.70 7.92 -118.09
CA ARG A 891 -124.83 6.95 -119.20
C ARG A 891 -126.06 6.05 -119.03
N GLY A 892 -126.31 5.57 -117.81
CA GLY A 892 -127.47 4.76 -117.46
C GLY A 892 -128.82 5.50 -117.44
N VAL A 893 -128.85 6.84 -117.37
CA VAL A 893 -130.08 7.65 -117.51
C VAL A 893 -130.40 7.88 -118.99
N LEU A 894 -129.39 8.19 -119.81
CA LEU A 894 -129.54 8.42 -121.24
C LEU A 894 -130.15 7.19 -121.96
N ALA A 895 -129.61 6.00 -121.70
CA ALA A 895 -130.12 4.74 -122.29
C ALA A 895 -131.60 4.44 -121.92
N ARG A 896 -132.02 4.80 -120.70
CA ARG A 896 -133.42 4.62 -120.25
C ARG A 896 -134.37 5.60 -120.95
N ARG A 897 -133.94 6.84 -121.21
CA ARG A 897 -134.72 7.81 -122.01
C ARG A 897 -134.94 7.34 -123.46
N THR A 898 -133.90 6.81 -124.13
CA THR A 898 -134.05 6.27 -125.50
C THR A 898 -135.00 5.06 -125.54
N TYR A 899 -134.87 4.12 -124.60
CA TYR A 899 -135.79 2.98 -124.50
C TYR A 899 -137.24 3.41 -124.28
N GLN A 900 -137.50 4.32 -123.32
CA GLN A 900 -138.86 4.81 -123.04
C GLN A 900 -139.49 5.52 -124.24
N LYS A 901 -138.73 6.36 -124.97
CA LYS A 901 -139.20 7.00 -126.21
C LYS A 901 -139.59 5.96 -127.26
N ARG A 902 -138.74 4.93 -127.47
CA ARG A 902 -139.00 3.83 -128.42
C ARG A 902 -140.25 3.03 -128.04
N ARG A 903 -140.43 2.70 -126.75
CA ARG A 903 -141.62 1.98 -126.25
C ARG A 903 -142.91 2.78 -126.40
N ARG A 904 -142.88 4.10 -126.15
CA ARG A 904 -144.06 4.99 -126.30
C ARG A 904 -144.56 5.01 -127.74
N ASN A 905 -143.67 5.10 -128.72
CA ASN A 905 -144.03 5.09 -130.14
C ASN A 905 -144.70 3.76 -130.57
N ILE A 906 -144.18 2.61 -130.10
CA ILE A 906 -144.76 1.29 -130.40
C ILE A 906 -146.20 1.18 -129.87
N ILE A 907 -146.44 1.64 -128.63
CA ILE A 907 -147.77 1.61 -128.01
C ILE A 907 -148.78 2.47 -128.79
N ILE A 908 -148.37 3.62 -129.34
CA ILE A 908 -149.23 4.49 -130.16
C ILE A 908 -149.67 3.77 -131.44
N CYS A 909 -148.76 3.10 -132.15
CA CYS A 909 -149.12 2.29 -133.33
C CYS A 909 -150.07 1.14 -132.98
N GLN A 910 -149.80 0.41 -131.89
CA GLN A 910 -150.67 -0.69 -131.42
C GLN A 910 -152.08 -0.20 -131.06
N ALA A 911 -152.21 0.97 -130.45
CA ALA A 911 -153.49 1.59 -130.13
C ALA A 911 -154.29 1.97 -131.38
N ALA A 912 -153.64 2.52 -132.41
CA ALA A 912 -154.29 2.88 -133.67
C ALA A 912 -154.89 1.66 -134.39
N VAL A 913 -154.13 0.57 -134.50
CA VAL A 913 -154.58 -0.69 -135.15
C VAL A 913 -155.77 -1.30 -134.39
N ARG A 914 -155.71 -1.34 -133.05
CA ARG A 914 -156.84 -1.84 -132.22
C ARG A 914 -158.11 -1.01 -132.41
N ARG A 915 -157.99 0.32 -132.52
CA ARG A 915 -159.13 1.25 -132.73
C ARG A 915 -159.81 1.05 -134.09
N PHE A 916 -159.06 0.71 -135.13
CA PHE A 916 -159.59 0.40 -136.46
C PHE A 916 -160.46 -0.85 -136.46
N LEU A 917 -159.96 -1.96 -135.89
CA LEU A 917 -160.69 -3.23 -135.81
C LEU A 917 -162.02 -3.11 -135.03
N ALA A 918 -162.01 -2.39 -133.90
CA ALA A 918 -163.20 -2.15 -133.09
C ALA A 918 -164.32 -1.41 -133.86
N ARG A 919 -163.97 -0.36 -134.62
CA ARG A 919 -164.93 0.39 -135.45
C ARG A 919 -165.64 -0.47 -136.48
N ARG A 920 -164.97 -1.50 -137.05
CA ARG A 920 -165.58 -2.40 -138.04
C ARG A 920 -166.62 -3.35 -137.41
N LYS A 921 -166.47 -3.72 -136.13
CA LYS A 921 -167.44 -4.56 -135.41
C LYS A 921 -168.70 -3.77 -135.02
N PHE A 922 -168.54 -2.52 -134.57
CA PHE A 922 -169.64 -1.66 -134.12
C PHE A 922 -170.74 -1.41 -135.17
N LYS A 923 -170.38 -1.20 -136.44
CA LYS A 923 -171.38 -0.97 -137.51
C LYS A 923 -172.32 -2.17 -137.75
N ARG A 924 -171.92 -3.40 -137.41
CA ARG A 924 -172.74 -4.61 -137.60
C ARG A 924 -173.86 -4.67 -136.56
N MET A 925 -173.50 -4.53 -135.28
CA MET A 925 -174.44 -4.62 -134.15
C MET A 925 -175.52 -3.51 -134.15
N LYS A 926 -175.28 -2.37 -134.80
CA LYS A 926 -176.28 -1.28 -134.90
C LYS A 926 -177.48 -1.63 -135.81
N ALA A 927 -177.38 -2.67 -136.65
CA ALA A 927 -178.52 -3.13 -137.45
C ALA A 927 -179.53 -3.97 -136.66
N GLU A 928 -179.05 -4.68 -135.62
CA GLU A 928 -179.82 -5.69 -134.87
C GLU A 928 -180.69 -5.06 -133.77
N ALA A 929 -180.32 -3.88 -133.25
CA ALA A 929 -180.95 -3.23 -132.10
C ALA A 929 -182.17 -2.34 -132.43
N LYS A 930 -183.02 -2.71 -133.42
CA LYS A 930 -184.09 -1.83 -133.94
C LYS A 930 -185.54 -2.32 -133.72
N THR A 931 -185.74 -3.49 -133.10
CA THR A 931 -187.04 -4.17 -133.03
C THR A 931 -187.56 -4.50 -131.62
N ILE A 932 -186.74 -4.35 -130.58
CA ILE A 932 -187.13 -4.46 -129.16
C ILE A 932 -186.52 -3.23 -128.46
N SER A 933 -187.22 -2.18 -127.99
CA SER A 933 -188.60 -2.01 -127.49
C SER A 933 -188.76 -2.34 -125.99
N HIS A 934 -189.20 -1.33 -125.22
CA HIS A 934 -190.31 -1.49 -124.27
C HIS A 934 -190.11 -2.41 -123.03
N MET A 935 -189.04 -2.20 -122.25
CA MET A 935 -188.88 -2.82 -120.91
C MET A 935 -188.61 -1.82 -119.76
N GLU A 936 -187.45 -1.15 -119.73
CA GLU A 936 -186.94 -0.51 -118.49
C GLU A 936 -187.27 0.98 -118.35
N ASN A 937 -188.56 1.32 -118.40
CA ASN A 937 -189.06 2.69 -118.13
C ASN A 937 -189.38 2.92 -116.64
N LYS A 938 -188.45 2.49 -115.75
CA LYS A 938 -188.53 2.38 -114.27
C LYS A 938 -187.09 2.25 -113.72
N TYR A 939 -186.57 2.99 -112.74
CA TYR A 939 -187.00 4.16 -111.94
C TYR A 939 -185.79 5.13 -111.82
N MET A 940 -185.83 6.43 -111.47
CA MET A 940 -186.84 7.32 -110.84
C MET A 940 -187.07 7.21 -109.32
N GLY A 941 -186.05 7.55 -108.50
CA GLY A 941 -186.23 7.94 -107.09
C GLY A 941 -184.97 7.78 -106.20
N LEU A 942 -184.82 8.66 -105.18
CA LEU A 942 -183.79 8.69 -104.10
C LEU A 942 -182.37 9.11 -104.56
N GLU A 943 -182.06 10.41 -104.68
CA GLU A 943 -181.72 11.40 -103.62
C GLU A 943 -180.47 11.05 -102.77
N ASN A 944 -179.39 11.85 -102.68
CA ASN A 944 -179.21 13.31 -102.50
C ASN A 944 -179.55 13.89 -101.11
N LYS A 945 -179.37 13.14 -100.02
CA LYS A 945 -179.68 13.66 -98.65
C LYS A 945 -178.66 13.44 -97.53
N ILE A 946 -177.40 13.09 -97.84
CA ILE A 946 -176.32 13.04 -96.84
C ILE A 946 -175.09 13.83 -97.33
N ILE A 947 -175.19 15.16 -97.25
CA ILE A 947 -174.07 16.10 -97.22
C ILE A 947 -174.36 17.07 -96.07
N SER A 948 -173.80 16.83 -94.88
CA SER A 948 -173.88 17.73 -93.73
C SER A 948 -172.88 17.34 -92.63
N MET A 949 -172.19 18.33 -92.04
CA MET A 949 -171.33 18.28 -90.83
C MET A 949 -169.99 17.52 -90.88
N GLN A 950 -168.86 18.00 -90.32
CA GLN A 950 -168.29 19.37 -90.11
C GLN A 950 -166.75 19.24 -89.79
N GLN A 951 -166.05 20.30 -89.34
CA GLN A 951 -164.57 20.36 -89.15
C GLN A 951 -164.15 20.79 -87.71
N ARG A 952 -162.97 20.37 -87.16
CA ARG A 952 -162.05 21.14 -86.23
C ARG A 952 -160.90 20.35 -85.50
N ILE A 953 -159.75 21.03 -85.22
CA ILE A 953 -158.78 20.91 -84.06
C ILE A 953 -157.82 19.67 -84.00
N ASP A 954 -156.48 19.67 -83.69
CA ASP A 954 -155.41 20.57 -83.11
C ASP A 954 -155.07 20.32 -81.60
N GLU A 955 -153.87 20.40 -80.95
CA GLU A 955 -152.40 20.63 -81.21
C GLU A 955 -151.51 20.15 -79.98
N LEU A 956 -150.19 20.45 -79.91
CA LEU A 956 -149.28 20.69 -78.72
C LEU A 956 -148.28 19.67 -78.06
N ASN A 957 -147.05 20.19 -77.75
CA ASN A 957 -146.07 19.95 -76.61
C ASN A 957 -145.08 18.73 -76.54
N ARG A 958 -143.91 18.66 -75.79
CA ARG A 958 -142.77 19.50 -75.21
C ARG A 958 -141.85 18.58 -74.29
N ASP A 959 -140.64 18.84 -73.68
CA ASP A 959 -139.41 19.70 -73.81
C ASP A 959 -138.25 19.24 -72.81
N ASN A 960 -136.95 19.65 -73.00
CA ASN A 960 -135.80 19.77 -72.01
C ASN A 960 -135.08 18.52 -71.36
N SER A 961 -133.88 18.53 -70.67
CA SER A 961 -132.59 19.33 -70.69
C SER A 961 -131.44 18.84 -69.70
N ASN A 962 -130.18 19.34 -69.83
CA ASN A 962 -129.09 19.59 -68.79
C ASN A 962 -128.30 18.39 -68.08
N LEU A 963 -127.10 18.46 -67.39
CA LEU A 963 -125.98 19.46 -67.18
C LEU A 963 -124.53 18.84 -66.86
N LYS A 964 -123.70 19.37 -65.90
CA LYS A 964 -122.23 19.11 -65.63
C LYS A 964 -121.76 19.42 -64.17
N HIS A 965 -120.65 18.83 -63.61
CA HIS A 965 -119.70 19.50 -62.64
C HIS A 965 -118.43 18.71 -62.15
N LYS A 966 -117.28 19.41 -61.98
CA LYS A 966 -116.22 19.35 -60.91
C LYS A 966 -114.76 19.57 -61.38
N THR A 967 -114.13 20.66 -60.91
CA THR A 967 -112.69 21.00 -61.12
C THR A 967 -112.25 22.07 -60.09
N SER A 968 -111.65 21.72 -58.94
CA SER A 968 -111.49 22.71 -57.84
C SER A 968 -110.38 22.53 -56.77
N GLU A 969 -109.40 21.62 -56.90
CA GLU A 969 -108.47 21.33 -55.76
C GLU A 969 -107.00 21.80 -55.91
N ILE A 970 -106.55 22.22 -57.10
CA ILE A 970 -105.11 22.45 -57.38
C ILE A 970 -104.52 23.70 -56.68
N SER A 971 -105.34 24.59 -56.12
CA SER A 971 -104.88 25.90 -55.61
C SER A 971 -103.98 25.85 -54.36
N VAL A 972 -104.28 24.94 -53.43
CA VAL A 972 -103.76 25.00 -52.04
C VAL A 972 -102.26 24.66 -51.93
N LEU A 973 -101.71 23.86 -52.85
CA LEU A 973 -100.33 23.36 -52.73
C LEU A 973 -99.24 24.40 -53.06
N LYS A 974 -99.56 25.52 -53.74
CA LYS A 974 -98.55 26.54 -54.08
C LYS A 974 -98.01 27.27 -52.85
N MET A 975 -98.86 27.65 -51.89
CA MET A 975 -98.45 28.44 -50.71
C MET A 975 -97.39 27.77 -49.84
N LYS A 976 -97.31 26.42 -49.83
CA LYS A 976 -96.32 25.69 -49.02
C LYS A 976 -94.91 25.70 -49.62
N LEU A 977 -94.73 26.15 -50.86
CA LEU A 977 -93.42 26.12 -51.55
C LEU A 977 -92.56 27.36 -51.25
N GLU A 978 -93.18 28.53 -51.04
CA GLU A 978 -92.49 29.82 -50.84
C GLU A 978 -91.71 29.84 -49.52
N MET A 979 -92.39 29.50 -48.41
CA MET A 979 -91.86 29.57 -47.04
C MET A 979 -90.63 28.68 -46.82
N LYS A 980 -90.48 27.61 -47.61
CA LYS A 980 -89.35 26.66 -47.50
C LYS A 980 -88.03 27.23 -48.05
N LYS A 981 -88.07 28.17 -48.99
CA LYS A 981 -86.85 28.66 -49.67
C LYS A 981 -85.99 29.59 -48.82
N ASN A 982 -86.60 30.44 -47.99
CA ASN A 982 -85.86 31.45 -47.24
C ASN A 982 -85.01 30.83 -46.11
N LEU A 983 -85.57 29.83 -45.41
CA LEU A 983 -84.84 29.03 -44.40
C LEU A 983 -83.65 28.25 -45.00
N GLU A 984 -83.71 27.88 -46.28
CA GLU A 984 -82.68 27.07 -46.95
C GLU A 984 -81.40 27.86 -47.29
N PHE A 985 -81.42 29.20 -47.14
CA PHE A 985 -80.26 30.08 -47.34
C PHE A 985 -79.45 30.25 -46.05
N GLU A 986 -80.09 30.65 -44.95
CA GLU A 986 -79.43 30.82 -43.64
C GLU A 986 -78.81 29.51 -43.12
N PHE A 987 -79.53 28.39 -43.33
CA PHE A 987 -79.05 27.06 -42.94
C PHE A 987 -77.75 26.65 -43.67
N LYS A 988 -77.47 27.16 -44.87
CA LYS A 988 -76.20 26.90 -45.58
C LYS A 988 -75.03 27.69 -45.00
N THR A 989 -75.24 28.94 -44.61
CA THR A 989 -74.19 29.80 -44.05
C THR A 989 -73.74 29.29 -42.68
N ILE A 990 -74.69 28.92 -41.81
CA ILE A 990 -74.37 28.32 -40.50
C ILE A 990 -73.70 26.94 -40.68
N LYS A 991 -74.19 26.10 -41.60
CA LYS A 991 -73.60 24.77 -41.85
C LYS A 991 -72.17 24.82 -42.37
N ALA A 992 -71.77 25.87 -43.10
CA ALA A 992 -70.38 26.10 -43.47
C ALA A 992 -69.50 26.40 -42.24
N ALA A 993 -69.96 27.27 -41.35
CA ALA A 993 -69.24 27.64 -40.13
C ALA A 993 -69.11 26.51 -39.10
N CYS A 994 -70.09 25.59 -39.03
CA CYS A 994 -69.92 24.33 -38.27
C CYS A 994 -68.84 23.46 -38.90
N ASN A 995 -68.92 23.17 -40.20
CA ASN A 995 -68.02 22.24 -40.91
C ASN A 995 -66.52 22.53 -40.73
N ASP A 996 -66.11 23.79 -40.53
CA ASP A 996 -64.71 24.16 -40.30
C ASP A 996 -64.32 24.14 -38.81
N LYS A 997 -65.28 24.31 -37.89
CA LYS A 997 -65.08 24.00 -36.46
C LYS A 997 -65.05 22.50 -36.21
N ASP A 998 -65.89 21.73 -36.88
CA ASP A 998 -65.95 20.27 -36.77
C ASP A 998 -64.63 19.63 -37.21
N LYS A 999 -64.00 20.12 -38.28
CA LYS A 999 -62.64 19.70 -38.69
C LYS A 999 -61.56 20.10 -37.68
N LEU A 1000 -61.69 21.26 -37.03
CA LEU A 1000 -60.75 21.70 -36.00
C LEU A 1000 -60.87 20.82 -34.74
N ILE A 1001 -62.10 20.43 -34.39
CA ILE A 1001 -62.40 19.47 -33.32
C ILE A 1001 -61.91 18.07 -33.70
N GLU A 1002 -62.10 17.61 -34.94
CA GLU A 1002 -61.61 16.32 -35.42
C GLU A 1002 -60.07 16.25 -35.47
N ALA A 1003 -59.40 17.36 -35.79
CA ALA A 1003 -57.94 17.49 -35.73
C ALA A 1003 -57.42 17.56 -34.28
N LEU A 1004 -58.06 18.35 -33.42
CA LEU A 1004 -57.71 18.43 -31.99
C LEU A 1004 -57.97 17.12 -31.27
N ASN A 1005 -59.08 16.43 -31.55
CA ASN A 1005 -59.34 15.10 -31.04
C ASN A 1005 -58.27 14.12 -31.52
N LYS A 1006 -57.85 14.15 -32.79
CA LYS A 1006 -56.73 13.30 -33.24
C LYS A 1006 -55.40 13.60 -32.55
N GLN A 1007 -55.10 14.86 -32.23
CA GLN A 1007 -53.93 15.19 -31.41
C GLN A 1007 -54.09 14.72 -29.97
N LEU A 1008 -55.26 14.92 -29.35
CA LEU A 1008 -55.58 14.47 -28.00
C LEU A 1008 -55.58 12.94 -27.88
N GLU A 1009 -55.95 12.24 -28.95
CA GLU A 1009 -55.99 10.79 -29.07
C GLU A 1009 -54.56 10.25 -29.31
N SER A 1010 -53.74 10.87 -30.16
CA SER A 1010 -52.32 10.52 -30.25
C SER A 1010 -51.51 10.85 -28.98
N GLU A 1011 -51.81 11.97 -28.30
CA GLU A 1011 -51.19 12.30 -27.00
C GLU A 1011 -51.73 11.40 -25.88
N ARG A 1012 -52.97 10.88 -26.00
CA ARG A 1012 -53.47 9.82 -25.11
C ARG A 1012 -52.77 8.50 -25.37
N ASP A 1013 -52.58 8.11 -26.63
CA ASP A 1013 -51.90 6.86 -26.99
C ASP A 1013 -50.42 6.90 -26.59
N GLU A 1014 -49.70 8.01 -26.87
CA GLU A 1014 -48.32 8.19 -26.39
C GLU A 1014 -48.24 8.27 -24.85
N LYS A 1015 -49.19 8.92 -24.18
CA LYS A 1015 -49.22 8.96 -22.71
C LYS A 1015 -49.68 7.65 -22.07
N MET A 1016 -50.50 6.85 -22.76
CA MET A 1016 -50.92 5.52 -22.32
C MET A 1016 -49.77 4.54 -22.51
N GLN A 1017 -49.06 4.58 -23.65
CA GLN A 1017 -47.82 3.84 -23.83
C GLN A 1017 -46.75 4.26 -22.82
N LEU A 1018 -46.59 5.55 -22.50
CA LEU A 1018 -45.66 5.97 -21.44
C LEU A 1018 -46.14 5.57 -20.04
N LEU A 1019 -47.44 5.38 -19.80
CA LEU A 1019 -47.97 4.86 -18.53
C LEU A 1019 -47.89 3.33 -18.44
N GLU A 1020 -47.98 2.61 -19.56
CA GLU A 1020 -47.75 1.16 -19.64
C GLU A 1020 -46.25 0.83 -19.62
N GLU A 1021 -45.39 1.57 -20.33
CA GLU A 1021 -43.93 1.41 -20.27
C GLU A 1021 -43.39 1.82 -18.90
N ASN A 1022 -43.85 2.92 -18.31
CA ASN A 1022 -43.45 3.30 -16.95
C ASN A 1022 -44.15 2.44 -15.88
N GLY A 1023 -45.33 1.91 -16.17
CA GLY A 1023 -46.04 0.93 -15.33
C GLY A 1023 -45.26 -0.38 -15.27
N HIS A 1024 -44.98 -0.99 -16.42
CA HIS A 1024 -44.14 -2.17 -16.52
C HIS A 1024 -42.71 -1.93 -16.07
N ALA A 1025 -42.11 -0.76 -16.28
CA ALA A 1025 -40.79 -0.46 -15.69
C ALA A 1025 -40.85 -0.33 -14.15
N GLN A 1026 -41.97 0.12 -13.58
CA GLN A 1026 -42.20 0.17 -12.13
C GLN A 1026 -42.55 -1.22 -11.57
N GLU A 1027 -43.28 -2.06 -12.31
CA GLU A 1027 -43.55 -3.46 -11.99
C GLU A 1027 -42.27 -4.31 -12.10
N ASP A 1028 -41.51 -4.22 -13.19
CA ASP A 1028 -40.19 -4.85 -13.35
C ASP A 1028 -39.23 -4.35 -12.27
N TRP A 1029 -39.22 -3.05 -11.94
CA TRP A 1029 -38.37 -2.52 -10.88
C TRP A 1029 -38.80 -2.99 -9.48
N THR A 1030 -40.11 -3.10 -9.20
CA THR A 1030 -40.59 -3.59 -7.90
C THR A 1030 -40.48 -5.11 -7.78
N ALA A 1031 -40.69 -5.86 -8.86
CA ALA A 1031 -40.45 -7.30 -8.96
C ALA A 1031 -38.94 -7.60 -8.90
N GLN A 1032 -38.08 -6.86 -9.59
CA GLN A 1032 -36.62 -7.02 -9.50
C GLN A 1032 -36.09 -6.57 -8.14
N LYS A 1033 -36.68 -5.56 -7.50
CA LYS A 1033 -36.38 -5.19 -6.11
C LYS A 1033 -36.91 -6.23 -5.11
N GLN A 1034 -38.06 -6.84 -5.33
CA GLN A 1034 -38.55 -7.96 -4.51
C GLN A 1034 -37.69 -9.20 -4.69
N MET A 1035 -37.34 -9.55 -5.93
CA MET A 1035 -36.36 -10.60 -6.24
C MET A 1035 -35.02 -10.31 -5.59
N TRP A 1036 -34.49 -9.09 -5.64
CA TRP A 1036 -33.26 -8.74 -4.92
C TRP A 1036 -33.42 -8.69 -3.41
N CYS A 1037 -34.60 -8.38 -2.87
CA CYS A 1037 -34.86 -8.47 -1.43
C CYS A 1037 -34.93 -9.93 -0.98
N MET A 1038 -35.63 -10.79 -1.71
CA MET A 1038 -35.68 -12.23 -1.48
C MET A 1038 -34.30 -12.87 -1.68
N GLU A 1039 -33.58 -12.53 -2.75
CA GLU A 1039 -32.21 -12.98 -3.03
C GLU A 1039 -31.22 -12.43 -2.01
N ASN A 1040 -31.39 -11.22 -1.45
CA ASN A 1040 -30.58 -10.76 -0.32
C ASN A 1040 -30.98 -11.41 1.01
N GLU A 1041 -32.26 -11.73 1.24
CA GLU A 1041 -32.70 -12.44 2.44
C GLU A 1041 -32.34 -13.92 2.40
N GLU A 1042 -32.30 -14.51 1.20
CA GLU A 1042 -31.89 -15.88 0.92
C GLU A 1042 -30.36 -15.99 0.84
N LEU A 1043 -29.64 -15.00 0.29
CA LEU A 1043 -28.19 -14.87 0.46
C LEU A 1043 -27.81 -14.57 1.91
N ARG A 1044 -28.63 -13.83 2.69
CA ARG A 1044 -28.43 -13.68 4.13
C ARG A 1044 -28.66 -15.00 4.85
N LYS A 1045 -29.77 -15.71 4.59
CA LYS A 1045 -29.99 -17.06 5.16
C LYS A 1045 -28.94 -18.07 4.71
N GLN A 1046 -28.41 -17.97 3.49
CA GLN A 1046 -27.28 -18.78 3.02
C GLN A 1046 -25.96 -18.34 3.64
N VAL A 1047 -25.73 -17.06 3.92
CA VAL A 1047 -24.53 -16.56 4.62
C VAL A 1047 -24.59 -16.90 6.10
N ASP A 1048 -25.72 -16.71 6.77
CA ASP A 1048 -25.94 -17.10 8.16
C ASP A 1048 -25.91 -18.63 8.30
N SER A 1049 -26.50 -19.38 7.35
CA SER A 1049 -26.37 -20.84 7.29
C SER A 1049 -24.97 -21.30 6.90
N MET A 1050 -24.22 -20.56 6.08
CA MET A 1050 -22.79 -20.82 5.84
C MET A 1050 -21.91 -20.38 7.00
N ILE A 1051 -22.34 -19.43 7.84
CA ILE A 1051 -21.63 -19.00 9.05
C ILE A 1051 -21.90 -20.01 10.18
N ASP A 1052 -23.10 -20.54 10.31
CA ASP A 1052 -23.39 -21.60 11.28
C ASP A 1052 -22.94 -22.97 10.76
N MET A 1053 -22.92 -23.23 9.46
CA MET A 1053 -22.17 -24.36 8.88
C MET A 1053 -20.66 -24.13 8.98
N ALA A 1054 -20.12 -22.90 8.91
CA ALA A 1054 -18.70 -22.65 9.12
C ALA A 1054 -18.31 -22.73 10.60
N LYS A 1055 -19.16 -22.32 11.54
CA LYS A 1055 -18.94 -22.55 12.98
C LYS A 1055 -19.07 -24.02 13.34
N ASN A 1056 -20.09 -24.71 12.81
CA ASN A 1056 -20.25 -26.15 13.03
C ASN A 1056 -19.23 -26.96 12.25
N SER A 1057 -18.68 -26.45 11.13
CA SER A 1057 -17.55 -27.06 10.43
C SER A 1057 -16.23 -26.69 11.07
N GLU A 1058 -16.04 -25.51 11.69
CA GLU A 1058 -14.85 -25.21 12.48
C GLU A 1058 -14.85 -25.99 13.80
N SER A 1059 -16.01 -26.20 14.45
CA SER A 1059 -16.10 -27.09 15.61
C SER A 1059 -15.96 -28.55 15.19
N SER A 1060 -16.64 -29.00 14.13
CA SER A 1060 -16.50 -30.38 13.62
C SER A 1060 -15.19 -30.64 12.86
N GLN A 1061 -14.45 -29.61 12.45
CA GLN A 1061 -13.08 -29.73 11.93
C GLN A 1061 -12.08 -29.63 13.04
N ARG A 1062 -12.24 -28.78 14.07
CA ARG A 1062 -11.38 -28.89 15.26
C ARG A 1062 -11.58 -30.25 15.92
N GLU A 1063 -12.81 -30.72 16.11
CA GLU A 1063 -13.04 -32.09 16.57
C GLU A 1063 -12.59 -33.17 15.59
N ARG A 1064 -12.59 -32.95 14.26
CA ARG A 1064 -12.04 -33.94 13.30
C ARG A 1064 -10.53 -33.85 13.11
N GLU A 1065 -9.91 -32.71 13.34
CA GLU A 1065 -8.47 -32.50 13.26
C GLU A 1065 -7.83 -32.90 14.58
N GLU A 1066 -8.49 -32.70 15.72
CA GLU A 1066 -8.12 -33.26 17.03
C GLU A 1066 -8.38 -34.77 17.09
N ARG A 1067 -9.48 -35.28 16.51
CA ARG A 1067 -9.68 -36.73 16.29
C ARG A 1067 -8.75 -37.30 15.22
N MET A 1068 -8.39 -36.59 14.16
CA MET A 1068 -7.41 -37.07 13.17
C MET A 1068 -5.99 -36.99 13.70
N LEU A 1069 -5.60 -35.98 14.48
CA LEU A 1069 -4.31 -35.99 15.18
C LEU A 1069 -4.29 -37.16 16.16
N THR A 1070 -5.32 -37.34 16.99
CA THR A 1070 -5.34 -38.50 17.89
C THR A 1070 -5.51 -39.86 17.18
N GLU A 1071 -6.15 -39.96 16.01
CA GLU A 1071 -6.15 -41.19 15.19
C GLU A 1071 -4.84 -41.40 14.42
N ILE A 1072 -4.12 -40.34 14.03
CA ILE A 1072 -2.79 -40.41 13.41
C ILE A 1072 -1.75 -40.75 14.47
N ASP A 1073 -1.74 -40.08 15.62
CA ASP A 1073 -0.92 -40.43 16.78
C ASP A 1073 -1.21 -41.86 17.24
N ASN A 1074 -2.47 -42.28 17.38
CA ASN A 1074 -2.80 -43.67 17.69
C ASN A 1074 -2.49 -44.64 16.55
N LYS A 1075 -2.38 -44.20 15.29
CA LYS A 1075 -1.90 -45.03 14.17
C LYS A 1075 -0.40 -45.14 14.14
N GLU A 1076 0.35 -44.06 14.25
CA GLU A 1076 1.81 -44.09 14.33
C GLU A 1076 2.25 -44.83 15.60
N LEU A 1077 1.53 -44.68 16.72
CA LEU A 1077 1.73 -45.48 17.92
C LEU A 1077 1.36 -46.95 17.72
N ASN A 1078 0.24 -47.29 17.05
CA ASN A 1078 -0.08 -48.69 16.73
C ASN A 1078 0.86 -49.30 15.69
N GLU A 1079 1.36 -48.53 14.72
CA GLU A 1079 2.30 -49.01 13.69
C GLU A 1079 3.73 -49.10 14.25
N ALA A 1080 4.11 -48.23 15.19
CA ALA A 1080 5.32 -48.38 15.99
C ALA A 1080 5.21 -49.56 16.96
N TYR A 1081 4.04 -49.79 17.57
CA TYR A 1081 3.78 -50.93 18.44
C TYR A 1081 3.69 -52.25 17.65
N GLN A 1082 3.11 -52.27 16.46
CA GLN A 1082 3.12 -53.42 15.56
C GLN A 1082 4.50 -53.67 14.93
N ARG A 1083 5.30 -52.62 14.68
CA ARG A 1083 6.72 -52.78 14.34
C ARG A 1083 7.48 -53.37 15.52
N ALA A 1084 7.37 -52.81 16.73
CA ALA A 1084 7.98 -53.36 17.92
C ALA A 1084 7.52 -54.80 18.24
N ILE A 1085 6.27 -55.17 17.97
CA ILE A 1085 5.78 -56.55 18.06
C ILE A 1085 6.39 -57.43 16.97
N LYS A 1086 6.46 -56.99 15.71
CA LYS A 1086 7.09 -57.77 14.63
C LYS A 1086 8.59 -57.93 14.83
N ASP A 1087 9.28 -56.88 15.23
CA ASP A 1087 10.71 -56.91 15.56
C ASP A 1087 10.93 -57.83 16.78
N LYS A 1088 10.01 -57.81 17.76
CA LYS A 1088 10.00 -58.78 18.87
C LYS A 1088 9.73 -60.21 18.38
N GLU A 1089 8.76 -60.45 17.50
CA GLU A 1089 8.45 -61.77 16.94
C GLU A 1089 9.61 -62.30 16.10
N VAL A 1090 10.30 -61.45 15.34
CA VAL A 1090 11.52 -61.79 14.62
C VAL A 1090 12.62 -62.15 15.62
N ILE A 1091 12.89 -61.32 16.62
CA ILE A 1091 13.90 -61.59 17.66
C ILE A 1091 13.56 -62.83 18.51
N GLU A 1092 12.28 -63.10 18.81
CA GLU A 1092 11.83 -64.30 19.53
C GLU A 1092 11.94 -65.56 18.65
N ASN A 1093 11.66 -65.47 17.34
CA ASN A 1093 11.89 -66.57 16.39
C ASN A 1093 13.39 -66.81 16.15
N GLU A 1094 14.21 -65.77 16.03
CA GLU A 1094 15.68 -65.87 15.94
C GLU A 1094 16.27 -66.46 17.24
N ASN A 1095 15.75 -66.08 18.41
CA ASN A 1095 16.12 -66.73 19.68
C ASN A 1095 15.60 -68.17 19.77
N TYR A 1096 14.52 -68.54 19.09
CA TYR A 1096 14.02 -69.91 19.04
C TYR A 1096 14.89 -70.78 18.11
N THR A 1097 15.20 -70.31 16.90
CA THR A 1097 16.10 -71.02 15.98
C THR A 1097 17.52 -71.09 16.53
N LEU A 1098 18.06 -70.04 17.15
CA LEU A 1098 19.35 -70.10 17.86
C LEU A 1098 19.34 -71.08 19.03
N LYS A 1099 18.19 -71.29 19.71
CA LYS A 1099 18.05 -72.34 20.74
C LYS A 1099 17.96 -73.74 20.14
N GLU A 1100 17.29 -73.92 18.99
CA GLU A 1100 17.32 -75.20 18.28
C GLU A 1100 18.71 -75.53 17.73
N GLU A 1101 19.43 -74.55 17.19
CA GLU A 1101 20.81 -74.72 16.70
C GLU A 1101 21.79 -74.97 17.84
N LEU A 1102 21.70 -74.24 18.96
CA LEU A 1102 22.47 -74.57 20.18
C LEU A 1102 22.16 -75.99 20.68
N SER A 1103 20.89 -76.41 20.63
CA SER A 1103 20.49 -77.76 21.05
C SER A 1103 21.02 -78.85 20.10
N ARG A 1104 21.08 -78.57 18.79
CA ARG A 1104 21.69 -79.48 17.78
C ARG A 1104 23.22 -79.51 17.89
N MET A 1105 23.86 -78.37 18.13
CA MET A 1105 25.30 -78.26 18.38
C MET A 1105 25.73 -79.02 19.64
N GLN A 1106 24.94 -78.96 20.72
CA GLN A 1106 25.20 -79.69 21.96
C GLN A 1106 25.07 -81.21 21.84
N GLN A 1107 24.43 -81.74 20.79
CA GLN A 1107 24.31 -83.19 20.58
C GLN A 1107 25.46 -83.83 19.78
N HIS A 1108 26.39 -83.04 19.22
CA HIS A 1108 27.37 -83.57 18.24
C HIS A 1108 28.87 -83.46 18.57
N HIS A 1109 29.25 -83.06 19.79
CA HIS A 1109 30.55 -83.49 20.34
C HIS A 1109 30.54 -83.66 21.86
N ASN A 1110 30.42 -84.91 22.31
CA ASN A 1110 30.68 -85.30 23.68
C ASN A 1110 31.47 -86.64 23.67
N GLY A 1111 32.66 -86.62 24.26
CA GLY A 1111 33.69 -87.65 24.11
C GLY A 1111 34.71 -87.31 23.01
N LEU A 1112 36.03 -87.36 23.24
CA LEU A 1112 36.81 -87.60 24.47
C LEU A 1112 37.91 -86.51 24.51
N GLY A 1113 38.69 -86.25 25.56
CA GLY A 1113 39.21 -87.02 26.68
C GLY A 1113 40.51 -86.31 27.15
N PRO A 1114 41.03 -86.53 28.36
CA PRO A 1114 41.98 -85.61 28.98
C PRO A 1114 43.46 -85.92 28.67
N TYR A 1115 44.36 -84.95 28.91
CA TYR A 1115 45.48 -85.11 29.86
C TYR A 1115 46.29 -83.82 30.16
N ASN A 1116 46.57 -83.64 31.45
CA ASN A 1116 47.75 -83.00 32.09
C ASN A 1116 48.04 -81.48 32.05
N MET A 1117 48.64 -81.07 33.17
CA MET A 1117 49.25 -79.77 33.51
C MET A 1117 50.79 -79.82 33.20
N HIS A 1118 51.68 -78.87 33.50
CA HIS A 1118 51.80 -77.87 34.57
C HIS A 1118 52.90 -76.82 34.23
N HIS A 1119 52.75 -75.58 34.75
CA HIS A 1119 53.83 -74.62 35.11
C HIS A 1119 54.78 -74.04 34.01
N ALA A 1120 55.38 -72.84 34.14
CA ALA A 1120 55.13 -71.65 35.00
C ALA A 1120 55.97 -70.42 34.57
N ARG A 1121 55.63 -69.23 35.11
CA ARG A 1121 56.44 -68.00 35.38
C ARG A 1121 56.02 -66.68 34.67
N SER A 1122 55.85 -65.67 35.53
CA SER A 1122 56.21 -64.24 35.43
C SER A 1122 56.16 -63.45 34.10
N ALA A 1123 55.16 -62.56 34.05
CA ALA A 1123 55.29 -61.10 33.90
C ALA A 1123 56.26 -60.47 32.87
N SER A 1124 55.69 -59.76 31.89
CA SER A 1124 55.89 -58.31 31.59
C SER A 1124 55.70 -58.00 30.08
N ASN A 1125 55.29 -56.76 29.79
CA ASN A 1125 55.17 -56.11 28.48
C ASN A 1125 54.30 -56.81 27.40
N ALA A 1126 53.17 -56.17 27.08
CA ALA A 1126 52.47 -56.32 25.80
C ALA A 1126 51.89 -54.97 25.38
N SER A 1127 52.59 -54.27 24.48
CA SER A 1127 52.05 -53.13 23.74
C SER A 1127 51.59 -53.60 22.35
N SER A 1128 50.62 -52.88 21.77
CA SER A 1128 50.42 -52.67 20.32
C SER A 1128 50.48 -53.88 19.36
N GLN A 1129 49.36 -54.09 18.64
CA GLN A 1129 49.30 -54.43 17.20
C GLN A 1129 50.06 -55.72 16.75
N ASN A 1130 49.37 -56.76 16.28
CA ASN A 1130 48.59 -56.75 15.03
C ASN A 1130 47.35 -57.67 15.18
N ASP A 1131 46.16 -57.24 14.75
CA ASP A 1131 45.62 -57.30 13.37
C ASP A 1131 45.30 -58.76 12.98
N GLU A 1132 44.03 -59.17 13.01
CA GLU A 1132 43.09 -59.21 11.85
C GLU A 1132 43.18 -60.54 11.07
N ASP A 1133 42.12 -61.09 10.45
CA ASP A 1133 40.68 -60.78 10.43
C ASP A 1133 39.89 -62.08 10.15
N VAL A 1134 38.76 -62.30 10.84
CA VAL A 1134 37.70 -63.25 10.45
C VAL A 1134 36.35 -62.74 11.01
N GLY A 1135 35.43 -62.14 10.24
CA GLY A 1135 35.48 -61.79 8.82
C GLY A 1135 34.38 -62.49 7.99
N TYR A 1136 33.46 -61.68 7.45
CA TYR A 1136 32.62 -61.98 6.27
C TYR A 1136 31.84 -63.32 6.16
N GLY A 1137 30.72 -63.39 6.90
CA GLY A 1137 29.35 -63.58 6.38
C GLY A 1137 29.03 -64.56 5.21
N SER A 1138 27.90 -64.29 4.53
CA SER A 1138 27.52 -64.89 3.23
C SER A 1138 26.40 -64.05 2.59
N ALA A 1139 26.34 -63.85 1.27
CA ALA A 1139 27.25 -64.25 0.19
C ALA A 1139 27.64 -62.99 -0.64
N ARG A 1140 28.88 -62.78 -1.11
CA ARG A 1140 29.71 -63.61 -2.02
C ARG A 1140 29.00 -63.86 -3.36
N ASN A 1141 29.56 -63.58 -4.54
CA ASN A 1141 30.89 -63.08 -4.97
C ASN A 1141 30.67 -62.09 -6.16
N THR A 1142 31.64 -61.44 -6.82
CA THR A 1142 33.08 -61.73 -7.02
C THR A 1142 33.85 -60.44 -7.32
N LEU A 1143 35.18 -60.47 -7.16
CA LEU A 1143 36.11 -59.37 -7.48
C LEU A 1143 36.21 -59.07 -8.98
N ASP A 1144 36.54 -57.83 -9.31
CA ASP A 1144 37.13 -57.46 -10.60
C ASP A 1144 38.50 -58.16 -10.81
N ILE A 1145 38.81 -58.51 -12.06
CA ILE A 1145 39.94 -57.95 -12.84
C ILE A 1145 40.09 -58.70 -14.18
N ASN A 1146 40.17 -57.95 -15.29
CA ASN A 1146 40.70 -58.33 -16.60
C ASN A 1146 40.21 -59.67 -17.25
N ARG A 1147 39.17 -59.58 -18.09
CA ARG A 1147 39.36 -59.52 -19.57
C ARG A 1147 38.06 -59.42 -20.37
N THR A 1148 38.06 -58.53 -21.36
CA THR A 1148 37.24 -58.62 -22.58
C THR A 1148 37.84 -59.68 -23.53
N PRO A 1149 37.12 -60.17 -24.58
CA PRO A 1149 35.85 -59.67 -25.12
C PRO A 1149 34.79 -60.77 -25.42
N ASP A 1150 33.66 -60.36 -26.02
CA ASP A 1150 32.84 -61.10 -27.00
C ASP A 1150 32.09 -62.40 -26.58
N LEU A 1151 30.94 -62.78 -27.15
CA LEU A 1151 29.96 -62.11 -28.06
C LEU A 1151 28.62 -62.88 -27.96
N THR A 1152 27.46 -62.20 -28.13
CA THR A 1152 26.14 -62.74 -28.59
C THR A 1152 25.63 -64.09 -28.03
N ASN A 1153 24.43 -64.21 -27.44
CA ASN A 1153 23.14 -63.85 -28.05
C ASN A 1153 21.94 -63.91 -27.07
N LYS A 1154 20.80 -63.38 -27.56
CA LYS A 1154 19.41 -63.32 -27.04
C LYS A 1154 18.87 -64.69 -26.52
N SER A 1155 17.78 -64.79 -25.74
CA SER A 1155 16.55 -63.94 -25.69
C SER A 1155 15.71 -64.11 -24.40
N ASP A 1156 14.93 -63.06 -24.08
CA ASP A 1156 13.67 -63.00 -23.30
C ASP A 1156 13.63 -63.50 -21.83
N SER A 1157 12.85 -62.93 -20.90
CA SER A 1157 11.78 -61.92 -20.97
C SER A 1157 11.83 -60.94 -19.77
N PHE A 1158 11.08 -59.82 -19.79
CA PHE A 1158 11.28 -58.68 -18.87
C PHE A 1158 9.96 -58.00 -18.44
N PHE A 1159 9.61 -58.09 -17.15
CA PHE A 1159 8.60 -57.28 -16.41
C PHE A 1159 8.92 -57.42 -14.90
N ASP A 1160 8.63 -56.47 -13.99
CA ASP A 1160 7.92 -55.19 -14.10
C ASP A 1160 8.63 -54.08 -13.30
N SER A 1161 9.13 -53.05 -14.00
CA SER A 1161 9.51 -51.75 -13.40
C SER A 1161 8.84 -50.56 -14.10
N THR A 1162 7.99 -50.83 -15.09
CA THR A 1162 7.41 -49.80 -15.98
C THR A 1162 6.06 -49.32 -15.44
N SER A 1163 5.34 -50.19 -14.73
CA SER A 1163 4.02 -49.93 -14.10
C SER A 1163 4.02 -48.67 -13.22
N ILE A 1164 5.03 -48.52 -12.35
CA ILE A 1164 5.14 -47.39 -11.41
C ILE A 1164 5.42 -46.08 -12.15
N VAL A 1165 6.35 -46.07 -13.11
CA VAL A 1165 6.73 -44.86 -13.87
C VAL A 1165 5.57 -44.37 -14.74
N VAL A 1166 4.78 -45.28 -15.32
CA VAL A 1166 3.57 -44.94 -16.09
C VAL A 1166 2.46 -44.40 -15.17
N LYS A 1167 2.21 -45.00 -14.00
CA LYS A 1167 1.24 -44.47 -13.02
C LYS A 1167 1.60 -43.07 -12.53
N LEU A 1168 2.87 -42.83 -12.17
CA LEU A 1168 3.33 -41.51 -11.73
C LEU A 1168 3.21 -40.44 -12.83
N ARG A 1169 3.48 -40.79 -14.10
CA ARG A 1169 3.19 -39.90 -15.24
C ARG A 1169 1.70 -39.63 -15.41
N SER A 1170 0.85 -40.66 -15.31
CA SER A 1170 -0.60 -40.50 -15.44
C SER A 1170 -1.16 -39.52 -14.40
N ILE A 1171 -0.75 -39.66 -13.14
CA ILE A 1171 -1.18 -38.77 -12.04
C ILE A 1171 -0.70 -37.33 -12.29
N LEU A 1172 0.54 -37.16 -12.75
CA LEU A 1172 1.11 -35.84 -13.07
C LEU A 1172 0.41 -35.17 -14.27
N GLU A 1173 0.00 -35.94 -15.28
CA GLU A 1173 -0.78 -35.42 -16.41
C GLU A 1173 -2.23 -35.06 -15.99
N GLU A 1174 -2.84 -35.85 -15.11
CA GLU A 1174 -4.19 -35.59 -14.58
C GLU A 1174 -4.23 -34.32 -13.71
N GLU A 1175 -3.25 -34.14 -12.81
CA GLU A 1175 -3.14 -32.91 -12.00
C GLU A 1175 -2.86 -31.68 -12.87
N LYS A 1176 -2.04 -31.78 -13.92
CA LYS A 1176 -1.89 -30.67 -14.89
C LYS A 1176 -3.20 -30.34 -15.59
N GLN A 1177 -4.05 -31.34 -15.90
CA GLN A 1177 -5.36 -31.10 -16.49
C GLN A 1177 -6.33 -30.45 -15.50
N LYS A 1178 -6.40 -30.93 -14.25
CA LYS A 1178 -7.21 -30.31 -13.18
C LYS A 1178 -6.77 -28.87 -12.90
N HIS A 1179 -5.47 -28.62 -12.77
CA HIS A 1179 -4.94 -27.27 -12.53
C HIS A 1179 -5.26 -26.33 -13.71
N LYS A 1180 -5.16 -26.81 -14.95
CA LYS A 1180 -5.52 -26.05 -16.15
C LYS A 1180 -7.03 -25.78 -16.24
N TYR A 1181 -7.87 -26.76 -15.89
CA TYR A 1181 -9.32 -26.60 -15.81
C TYR A 1181 -9.72 -25.59 -14.73
N LEU A 1182 -9.12 -25.66 -13.54
CA LEU A 1182 -9.29 -24.68 -12.46
C LEU A 1182 -8.84 -23.28 -12.89
N GLN A 1183 -7.73 -23.17 -13.64
CA GLN A 1183 -7.24 -21.91 -14.17
C GLN A 1183 -8.19 -21.32 -15.24
N GLU A 1184 -8.79 -22.15 -16.10
CA GLU A 1184 -9.83 -21.72 -17.05
C GLU A 1184 -11.14 -21.34 -16.36
N GLN A 1185 -11.54 -22.03 -15.29
CA GLN A 1185 -12.68 -21.65 -14.44
C GLN A 1185 -12.42 -20.33 -13.70
N TYR A 1186 -11.21 -20.13 -13.15
CA TYR A 1186 -10.81 -18.89 -12.50
C TYR A 1186 -10.81 -17.71 -13.49
N VAL A 1187 -10.37 -17.91 -14.73
CA VAL A 1187 -10.47 -16.89 -15.80
C VAL A 1187 -11.94 -16.63 -16.21
N LYS A 1188 -12.83 -17.62 -16.19
CA LYS A 1188 -14.28 -17.44 -16.40
C LYS A 1188 -14.97 -16.67 -15.27
N LEU A 1189 -14.55 -16.90 -14.01
CA LEU A 1189 -15.04 -16.16 -12.84
C LEU A 1189 -14.50 -14.71 -12.83
N ALA A 1190 -13.20 -14.52 -13.04
CA ALA A 1190 -12.54 -13.21 -13.11
C ALA A 1190 -12.93 -12.37 -14.35
N SER A 1191 -13.64 -12.96 -15.33
CA SER A 1191 -14.27 -12.24 -16.44
C SER A 1191 -15.76 -11.96 -16.26
N ARG A 1192 -16.43 -12.57 -15.26
CA ARG A 1192 -17.76 -12.15 -14.78
C ARG A 1192 -17.65 -10.97 -13.82
N ASN A 1193 -16.70 -11.00 -12.88
CA ASN A 1193 -16.55 -9.94 -11.87
C ASN A 1193 -15.50 -8.90 -12.28
N LYS A 1194 -15.87 -8.01 -13.21
CA LYS A 1194 -15.20 -6.72 -13.41
C LYS A 1194 -16.19 -5.56 -13.32
N PRO A 1195 -16.02 -4.62 -12.38
CA PRO A 1195 -16.81 -3.39 -12.39
C PRO A 1195 -16.45 -2.54 -13.62
N THR A 1196 -17.45 -2.02 -14.31
CA THR A 1196 -17.28 -1.18 -15.51
C THR A 1196 -16.96 0.26 -15.12
N GLU A 1197 -15.87 0.83 -15.65
CA GLU A 1197 -15.50 2.25 -15.46
C GLU A 1197 -16.43 3.22 -16.24
N ASP A 1198 -17.69 3.39 -15.80
CA ASP A 1198 -18.60 4.41 -16.35
C ASP A 1198 -19.46 5.14 -15.28
N SER A 1199 -19.11 5.00 -13.99
CA SER A 1199 -19.83 5.65 -12.86
C SER A 1199 -19.38 7.10 -12.56
N PHE A 1200 -18.16 7.50 -12.98
CA PHE A 1200 -17.54 8.76 -12.52
C PHE A 1200 -17.35 9.83 -13.61
N ARG A 1201 -18.40 10.18 -14.40
CA ARG A 1201 -18.36 11.44 -15.19
C ARG A 1201 -19.65 12.09 -15.70
N THR A 1202 -20.67 12.30 -14.86
CA THR A 1202 -21.81 13.18 -15.24
C THR A 1202 -22.33 14.10 -14.13
N THR A 1203 -21.56 15.15 -13.79
CA THR A 1203 -22.08 16.36 -13.15
C THR A 1203 -21.61 17.61 -13.90
N CYS A 1204 -22.44 18.65 -13.91
CA CYS A 1204 -22.40 19.69 -14.95
C CYS A 1204 -21.40 20.82 -14.71
N ARG A 1205 -20.87 21.37 -15.82
CA ARG A 1205 -20.46 22.77 -15.88
C ARG A 1205 -21.71 23.65 -16.00
N THR A 1206 -22.07 24.43 -14.98
CA THR A 1206 -22.85 25.68 -15.12
C THR A 1206 -22.86 26.50 -13.82
N SER A 1207 -21.83 27.34 -13.63
CA SER A 1207 -21.94 28.61 -12.89
C SER A 1207 -20.67 29.46 -13.14
N ARG A 1208 -20.86 30.75 -13.41
CA ARG A 1208 -19.79 31.76 -13.52
C ARG A 1208 -20.40 33.14 -13.29
N GLY A 1209 -19.92 33.88 -12.30
CA GLY A 1209 -20.40 35.22 -11.96
C GLY A 1209 -21.29 35.27 -10.71
N GLY A 1210 -21.24 36.40 -10.00
CA GLY A 1210 -21.90 36.65 -8.71
C GLY A 1210 -20.89 36.92 -7.60
N ALA A 1211 -20.84 38.15 -7.09
CA ALA A 1211 -19.94 38.56 -6.01
C ALA A 1211 -20.59 39.59 -5.07
N SER A 1212 -20.69 39.24 -3.78
CA SER A 1212 -20.95 40.08 -2.61
C SER A 1212 -20.65 39.19 -1.39
N GLN A 1213 -19.83 39.54 -0.39
CA GLN A 1213 -19.92 40.64 0.59
C GLN A 1213 -21.17 40.58 1.49
N THR A 1214 -20.89 40.67 2.81
CA THR A 1214 -21.80 40.63 3.99
C THR A 1214 -22.67 39.36 4.10
N GLY A 1215 -23.20 38.98 5.26
CA GLY A 1215 -23.02 39.44 6.64
C GLY A 1215 -23.53 38.36 7.60
N GLY A 1216 -23.21 38.41 8.91
CA GLY A 1216 -23.51 37.32 9.85
C GLY A 1216 -24.57 37.61 10.91
N MET A 1217 -25.10 36.52 11.48
CA MET A 1217 -25.82 36.40 12.77
C MET A 1217 -27.30 36.85 12.86
N HIS A 1218 -27.96 36.23 13.85
CA HIS A 1218 -29.32 36.45 14.40
C HIS A 1218 -30.51 36.06 13.48
N SER A 1219 -31.48 35.21 13.85
CA SER A 1219 -32.26 34.98 15.10
C SER A 1219 -33.34 36.06 15.33
N ALA A 1220 -34.60 35.76 15.65
CA ALA A 1220 -35.35 34.50 15.79
C ALA A 1220 -36.87 34.79 15.59
N GLU A 1221 -37.75 33.83 15.93
CA GLU A 1221 -39.22 34.00 16.02
C GLU A 1221 -39.95 34.21 14.66
N GLY A 1222 -41.24 33.83 14.49
CA GLY A 1222 -42.06 32.96 15.33
C GLY A 1222 -43.55 32.89 14.91
N CYS A 1223 -44.16 31.71 15.08
CA CYS A 1223 -45.63 31.50 15.21
C CYS A 1223 -46.55 31.66 13.95
N PRO A 1224 -47.80 31.12 13.96
CA PRO A 1224 -48.31 30.29 12.85
C PRO A 1224 -49.80 30.56 12.46
N VAL A 1225 -50.54 29.52 12.01
CA VAL A 1225 -52.02 29.46 11.76
C VAL A 1225 -52.45 30.16 10.46
N ALA A 1226 -53.29 29.64 9.55
CA ALA A 1226 -53.90 28.32 9.23
C ALA A 1226 -54.21 28.31 7.69
N THR A 1227 -54.75 27.31 6.97
CA THR A 1227 -55.83 26.32 7.27
C THR A 1227 -55.74 25.00 6.49
N GLU A 1228 -56.22 23.96 7.17
CA GLU A 1228 -56.90 22.71 6.72
C GLU A 1228 -57.88 22.80 5.51
N PRO A 1229 -58.49 21.67 5.04
CA PRO A 1229 -58.28 20.23 5.33
C PRO A 1229 -58.27 19.29 4.08
N GLY A 1230 -58.17 17.97 4.31
CA GLY A 1230 -58.55 16.91 3.34
C GLY A 1230 -57.38 16.28 2.59
N ALA A 1231 -56.95 15.02 2.77
CA ALA A 1231 -57.62 13.79 3.20
C ALA A 1231 -58.79 13.38 2.26
N SER A 1232 -58.87 12.14 1.75
CA SER A 1232 -58.17 10.90 2.11
C SER A 1232 -58.17 9.84 0.99
N LEU A 1233 -57.28 8.85 1.10
CA LEU A 1233 -57.38 7.49 0.51
C LEU A 1233 -57.45 7.38 -1.03
N PHE A 1234 -56.31 7.10 -1.66
CA PHE A 1234 -55.98 5.72 -2.09
C PHE A 1234 -54.46 5.52 -2.15
#